data_AF-A0AAD9I7S1-F1
#
_entry.id   AF-A0AAD9I7S1-F1
#
_cell.length_a   1.000
_cell.length_b   1.000
_cell.length_c   1.000
_cell.angle_alpha   90.00
_cell.angle_beta   90.00
_cell.angle_gamma   90.00
#
_symmetry.space_group_name_H-M   'P 1'
#
loop_
_entity.id
_entity.type
_entity.pdbx_description
1 polymer ?
#
loop_
_entity_poly.entity_id
_entity_poly.type
_entity_poly.pdbx_seq_one_letter_code
_entity_poly.pdbx_strand_id
1 'polypeptide(L)'
;MAANFATKRLGKELQKVNQSLPPGIQLISAENFEEWMLDIQVLDINPLYKDQKYRLKFKFSSSYPIEPPEVVFVQLPDRPIPIHPHIYSNGIICLDLLGQQGWSPVQNVESAYVRGKKNLILEKTLAGPLGVIVKFKTLTDYGVDKVFFLENDNADTSQRNVVFIARGECGRHARAIADQIKRLQRESQTGHDFHVFWVPRRTRVSDQLLEEAGVLGDATILDLPLYFFPLERDVLSLELDNSFQELYLAKDPTPLFLLARALMGIQLENGLFPRIIGKGDHAKRVADLLLRMRQEVLAGEDGNETDKFGLTPSTTIETAIIIDREVDFVTPLLTQLTYEGLIDEVFGIQNSQTEVDSTVIGTAQAVGQGSTATPVNDGASRKRKVPLDSSDTLYSQLRDTNFAIVGSVLNQVARRLQSDYNSGHATKTTAELKDFFQRLPGYQAEKQSLKVHTNLAEEIMKYTRTEQFTKLLEVQQNLAAGADPSSQFEAIEELISRNIPLSQVLRLLCTYSCISGGIKSKEFDLFRRLIVQGYGYQHLLTLHNLEKLQMFLSRSSPLASMIPMTASSAGMTGTKTNYAYLRKPLRLIVDEVNEHDPNDIAYVYSGYAPLSIRLVQSIIQKQYLTSITRGNAAANPASVTGASPQGWRGFDDAVKHVRGQTFDEAQRGEDKAVKARALLSGSAGKKTVFVIFVGGISFTEIAALRFIAKKEEARRNIVICTTSIVSGNKMMEAAVEKESHKPYNGVELARDSVKPVSKAAFTCDEHHLGAGTEASVAACAGRTGGVGFERSLSPTETRKEPQTQQSEVHTEAHLEAAPVDDPPVPSLDAGVSEEDDIDLEPATREPGATLGSVTDYAISQYRNIVDLNALDYRLLNWHVANLEYSNAINYHQLSLQGWDIDAGNEWEGKHTMVKDYTRNRGRFFQWFNLTEPSGLPVLLALMAGDAGLDTEQTCNDDLVAEATDVLRSVFGQDVPNPVESIITRWSSDKFARGSYSSAGPDMKATDYEAMAAPVGNLYFAGEHTTGTHPATVHGAYLSGLRAASEVAEAILGPIEIPTPLILPKGSSASNKRKAPIDPVAAAQEAYEIATWDHIVEQIGLRPQKPAKPCINAYTFYSKVNYEAARQRCETRRRPGKGSRASANEVRGMTSKMWKETSPAERAPFEAMAEASKTAHTAEMEVFNRAAATWDKEATELRLKYEREHPNPAVEMALSAAERTARRTRMKVDSYADADASDLEMAG
;
A
#
# COMPACT_ATOMS: atom_id res chain seq x y z
N MET A 1 55.60 35.56 -4.40
CA MET A 1 55.32 34.16 -4.81
C MET A 1 54.07 33.98 -5.69
N ALA A 2 53.23 35.00 -5.94
CA ALA A 2 51.96 34.83 -6.66
C ALA A 2 52.07 34.28 -8.10
N ALA A 3 53.05 34.75 -8.88
CA ALA A 3 53.23 34.46 -10.31
C ALA A 3 53.51 32.97 -10.69
N ASN A 4 53.43 32.04 -9.73
CA ASN A 4 53.66 30.60 -9.95
C ASN A 4 52.37 29.76 -9.79
N PHE A 5 51.22 30.40 -9.58
CA PHE A 5 49.91 29.72 -9.46
C PHE A 5 49.10 29.81 -10.76
N ALA A 6 48.90 31.02 -11.30
CA ALA A 6 48.17 31.27 -12.55
C ALA A 6 48.70 30.40 -13.71
N THR A 7 50.02 30.45 -13.98
CA THR A 7 50.67 29.67 -15.05
C THR A 7 50.51 28.15 -14.87
N LYS A 8 50.49 27.65 -13.64
CA LYS A 8 50.25 26.21 -13.36
C LYS A 8 48.79 25.81 -13.51
N ARG A 9 47.85 26.72 -13.27
CA ARG A 9 46.42 26.50 -13.54
C ARG A 9 46.16 26.52 -15.05
N LEU A 10 46.61 27.56 -15.74
CA LEU A 10 46.45 27.71 -17.19
C LEU A 10 47.18 26.61 -17.99
N GLY A 11 48.35 26.14 -17.54
CA GLY A 11 49.01 24.98 -18.14
C GLY A 11 48.17 23.68 -18.07
N LYS A 12 47.41 23.46 -17.00
CA LYS A 12 46.49 22.32 -16.89
C LYS A 12 45.22 22.52 -17.72
N GLU A 13 44.70 23.74 -17.82
CA GLU A 13 43.53 24.03 -18.65
C GLU A 13 43.89 23.92 -20.15
N LEU A 14 45.07 24.36 -20.56
CA LEU A 14 45.59 24.20 -21.92
C LEU A 14 45.73 22.71 -22.31
N GLN A 15 46.20 21.86 -21.37
CA GLN A 15 46.25 20.41 -21.59
C GLN A 15 44.85 19.80 -21.78
N LYS A 16 43.83 20.26 -21.04
CA LYS A 16 42.44 19.82 -21.22
C LYS A 16 41.85 20.30 -22.55
N VAL A 17 42.04 21.57 -22.90
CA VAL A 17 41.57 22.15 -24.18
C VAL A 17 42.17 21.41 -25.38
N ASN A 18 43.44 20.97 -25.28
CA ASN A 18 44.06 20.14 -26.31
C ASN A 18 43.63 18.66 -26.30
N GLN A 19 42.85 18.21 -25.31
CA GLN A 19 42.32 16.83 -25.20
C GLN A 19 40.85 16.74 -25.62
N SER A 20 40.03 17.75 -25.28
CA SER A 20 38.63 17.81 -25.68
C SER A 20 38.16 19.26 -25.86
N LEU A 21 37.85 19.61 -27.11
CA LEU A 21 37.14 20.85 -27.47
C LEU A 21 35.74 20.50 -28.00
N PRO A 22 34.69 21.25 -27.64
CA PRO A 22 33.36 21.07 -28.23
C PRO A 22 33.37 21.27 -29.76
N PRO A 23 32.53 20.54 -30.51
CA PRO A 23 32.39 20.75 -31.95
C PRO A 23 32.15 22.23 -32.30
N GLY A 24 32.96 22.75 -33.24
CA GLY A 24 32.90 24.14 -33.68
C GLY A 24 33.81 25.11 -32.92
N ILE A 25 34.44 24.71 -31.80
CA ILE A 25 35.44 25.54 -31.11
C ILE A 25 36.85 25.05 -31.42
N GLN A 26 37.75 25.97 -31.81
CA GLN A 26 39.14 25.65 -32.15
C GLN A 26 40.11 26.63 -31.44
N LEU A 27 41.10 26.11 -30.72
CA LEU A 27 42.19 26.93 -30.17
C LEU A 27 43.14 27.37 -31.30
N ILE A 28 43.52 28.66 -31.31
CA ILE A 28 44.36 29.25 -32.37
C ILE A 28 45.73 29.66 -31.86
N SER A 29 45.81 30.28 -30.67
CA SER A 29 47.07 30.58 -30.01
C SER A 29 46.90 30.67 -28.49
N ALA A 30 47.93 30.25 -27.75
CA ALA A 30 47.95 30.24 -26.28
C ALA A 30 49.36 30.46 -25.69
N GLU A 31 50.31 30.90 -26.53
CA GLU A 31 51.75 30.72 -26.38
C GLU A 31 52.33 31.31 -25.08
N ASN A 32 51.81 32.45 -24.63
CA ASN A 32 52.41 33.24 -23.54
C ASN A 32 51.71 33.07 -22.18
N PHE A 33 50.65 32.26 -22.08
CA PHE A 33 49.74 32.17 -20.92
C PHE A 33 49.02 33.47 -20.48
N GLU A 34 49.39 34.65 -20.99
CA GLU A 34 48.74 35.93 -20.71
C GLU A 34 47.52 36.20 -21.62
N GLU A 35 47.59 35.76 -22.88
CA GLU A 35 46.51 35.93 -23.87
C GLU A 35 46.27 34.63 -24.65
N TRP A 36 45.01 34.21 -24.79
CA TRP A 36 44.59 33.07 -25.61
C TRP A 36 43.60 33.52 -26.69
N MET A 37 43.71 32.96 -27.90
CA MET A 37 42.81 33.19 -29.03
C MET A 37 42.07 31.90 -29.37
N LEU A 38 40.73 31.95 -29.38
CA LEU A 38 39.87 30.84 -29.77
C LEU A 38 38.94 31.24 -30.92
N ASP A 39 38.69 30.29 -31.81
CA ASP A 39 37.70 30.37 -32.87
C ASP A 39 36.40 29.68 -32.44
N ILE A 40 35.27 30.26 -32.82
CA ILE A 40 33.93 29.69 -32.61
C ILE A 40 33.21 29.74 -33.96
N GLN A 41 33.06 28.58 -34.61
CA GLN A 41 32.17 28.38 -35.74
C GLN A 41 30.78 28.04 -35.21
N VAL A 42 29.74 28.75 -35.69
CA VAL A 42 28.37 28.42 -35.34
C VAL A 42 27.90 27.25 -36.21
N LEU A 43 27.62 26.11 -35.56
CA LEU A 43 27.15 24.87 -36.18
C LEU A 43 25.62 24.73 -36.22
N ASP A 44 24.87 25.75 -35.80
CA ASP A 44 23.41 25.72 -35.89
C ASP A 44 22.91 26.08 -37.30
N ILE A 45 21.61 25.86 -37.54
CA ILE A 45 20.98 26.07 -38.85
C ILE A 45 20.44 27.51 -39.01
N ASN A 46 20.80 28.44 -38.12
CA ASN A 46 20.25 29.79 -38.10
C ASN A 46 20.75 30.60 -39.31
N PRO A 47 19.88 31.11 -40.20
CA PRO A 47 20.31 31.80 -41.42
C PRO A 47 21.12 33.08 -41.17
N LEU A 48 21.13 33.63 -39.94
CA LEU A 48 22.00 34.75 -39.56
C LEU A 48 23.44 34.32 -39.26
N TYR A 49 23.66 33.10 -38.76
CA TYR A 49 24.94 32.69 -38.15
C TYR A 49 25.54 31.40 -38.67
N LYS A 50 24.77 30.59 -39.39
CA LYS A 50 25.21 29.35 -40.02
C LYS A 50 26.53 29.55 -40.77
N ASP A 51 27.50 28.68 -40.47
CA ASP A 51 28.86 28.66 -41.04
C ASP A 51 29.72 29.91 -40.76
N GLN A 52 29.22 30.93 -40.05
CA GLN A 52 30.04 32.07 -39.62
C GLN A 52 31.05 31.65 -38.54
N LYS A 53 32.23 32.28 -38.60
CA LYS A 53 33.33 32.10 -37.65
C LYS A 53 33.58 33.39 -36.90
N TYR A 54 33.68 33.26 -35.59
CA TYR A 54 33.99 34.35 -34.65
C TYR A 54 35.34 34.08 -34.01
N ARG A 55 36.07 35.14 -33.62
CA ARG A 55 37.28 35.01 -32.82
C ARG A 55 37.09 35.66 -31.45
N LEU A 56 37.40 34.91 -30.40
CA LEU A 56 37.42 35.37 -29.03
C LEU A 56 38.87 35.50 -28.54
N LYS A 57 39.15 36.61 -27.86
CA LYS A 57 40.39 36.84 -27.12
C LYS A 57 40.09 36.75 -25.64
N PHE A 58 40.81 35.89 -24.93
CA PHE A 58 40.96 35.92 -23.48
C PHE A 58 42.25 36.63 -23.11
N LYS A 59 42.23 37.37 -22.00
CA LYS A 59 43.39 38.01 -21.40
C LYS A 59 43.33 37.80 -19.88
N PHE A 60 44.36 37.17 -19.34
CA PHE A 60 44.40 36.70 -17.95
C PHE A 60 45.18 37.68 -17.07
N SER A 61 44.63 38.06 -15.92
CA SER A 61 45.39 38.86 -14.93
C SER A 61 46.39 37.97 -14.17
N SER A 62 47.42 38.59 -13.58
CA SER A 62 48.36 37.90 -12.68
C SER A 62 47.71 37.31 -11.42
N SER A 63 46.46 37.66 -11.14
CA SER A 63 45.65 37.18 -10.01
C SER A 63 44.80 35.97 -10.36
N TYR A 64 44.72 35.56 -11.64
CA TYR A 64 43.89 34.45 -12.09
C TYR A 64 44.21 33.13 -11.33
N PRO A 65 43.21 32.35 -10.87
CA PRO A 65 41.78 32.47 -11.12
C PRO A 65 40.99 33.29 -10.08
N ILE A 66 41.65 34.09 -9.22
CA ILE A 66 40.94 34.89 -8.20
C ILE A 66 40.13 36.02 -8.85
N GLU A 67 40.68 36.63 -9.90
CA GLU A 67 39.97 37.58 -10.77
C GLU A 67 39.51 36.90 -12.07
N PRO A 68 38.40 37.35 -12.68
CA PRO A 68 37.98 36.88 -14.00
C PRO A 68 38.98 37.26 -15.09
N PRO A 69 39.05 36.48 -16.19
CA PRO A 69 39.72 36.90 -17.41
C PRO A 69 38.91 37.97 -18.14
N GLU A 70 39.59 38.89 -18.82
CA GLU A 70 38.97 39.82 -19.77
C GLU A 70 38.69 39.07 -21.08
N VAL A 71 37.44 39.12 -21.59
CA VAL A 71 37.00 38.33 -22.75
C VAL A 71 36.27 39.21 -23.77
N VAL A 72 36.76 39.22 -25.01
CA VAL A 72 36.34 40.16 -26.07
C VAL A 72 36.30 39.47 -27.44
N PHE A 73 35.29 39.76 -28.25
CA PHE A 73 35.25 39.38 -29.67
C PHE A 73 36.16 40.28 -30.51
N VAL A 74 37.08 39.68 -31.28
CA VAL A 74 38.02 40.42 -32.13
C VAL A 74 37.49 40.48 -33.55
N GLN A 75 37.20 41.70 -34.04
CA GLN A 75 36.83 41.92 -35.43
C GLN A 75 38.03 41.69 -36.37
N LEU A 76 37.85 40.83 -37.36
CA LEU A 76 38.81 40.56 -38.44
C LEU A 76 38.06 40.56 -39.79
N PRO A 77 38.75 40.72 -40.94
CA PRO A 77 38.10 40.75 -42.25
C PRO A 77 37.29 39.48 -42.59
N ASP A 78 37.67 38.35 -42.01
CA ASP A 78 37.01 37.04 -42.13
C ASP A 78 36.16 36.65 -40.91
N ARG A 79 36.17 37.45 -39.83
CA ARG A 79 35.35 37.26 -38.62
C ARG A 79 34.72 38.58 -38.15
N PRO A 80 33.43 38.84 -38.43
CA PRO A 80 32.73 39.97 -37.84
C PRO A 80 32.57 39.79 -36.31
N ILE A 81 32.09 40.81 -35.62
CA ILE A 81 31.58 40.66 -34.24
C ILE A 81 30.13 40.14 -34.32
N PRO A 82 29.72 39.13 -33.52
CA PRO A 82 28.36 38.60 -33.56
C PRO A 82 27.33 39.61 -33.03
N ILE A 83 26.18 39.69 -33.69
CA ILE A 83 25.12 40.66 -33.35
C ILE A 83 24.27 40.09 -32.21
N HIS A 84 24.56 40.48 -30.97
CA HIS A 84 23.89 39.94 -29.78
C HIS A 84 23.59 41.07 -28.77
N PRO A 85 22.44 41.06 -28.05
CA PRO A 85 22.09 42.14 -27.12
C PRO A 85 23.11 42.39 -26.00
N HIS A 86 23.91 41.38 -25.66
CA HIS A 86 24.97 41.44 -24.64
C HIS A 86 26.39 41.53 -25.23
N ILE A 87 26.53 41.88 -26.51
CA ILE A 87 27.84 42.07 -27.16
C ILE A 87 27.82 43.43 -27.85
N TYR A 88 28.67 44.35 -27.38
CA TYR A 88 28.77 45.68 -27.95
C TYR A 88 29.45 45.66 -29.33
N SER A 89 29.27 46.72 -30.12
CA SER A 89 29.83 46.85 -31.48
C SER A 89 31.37 46.88 -31.54
N ASN A 90 32.04 46.99 -30.39
CA ASN A 90 33.49 46.86 -30.22
C ASN A 90 33.93 45.47 -29.71
N GLY A 91 32.99 44.51 -29.60
CA GLY A 91 33.24 43.14 -29.21
C GLY A 91 33.23 42.86 -27.70
N ILE A 92 33.08 43.89 -26.86
CA ILE A 92 33.02 43.72 -25.40
C ILE A 92 31.75 42.96 -25.00
N ILE A 93 31.89 41.97 -24.12
CA ILE A 93 30.81 41.11 -23.64
C ILE A 93 30.25 41.66 -22.34
N CYS A 94 28.94 41.90 -22.30
CA CYS A 94 28.20 42.39 -21.13
C CYS A 94 27.47 41.23 -20.42
N LEU A 95 28.24 40.35 -19.76
CA LEU A 95 27.72 39.25 -18.92
C LEU A 95 28.25 39.38 -17.47
N ASP A 96 27.35 39.28 -16.50
CA ASP A 96 27.66 39.38 -15.06
C ASP A 96 28.67 38.31 -14.58
N LEU A 97 28.71 37.15 -15.25
CA LEU A 97 29.62 36.04 -14.94
C LEU A 97 31.10 36.37 -15.21
N LEU A 98 31.38 37.41 -16.01
CA LEU A 98 32.73 37.97 -16.21
C LEU A 98 33.02 39.16 -15.26
N GLY A 99 32.06 39.55 -14.42
CA GLY A 99 32.22 40.59 -13.42
C GLY A 99 32.75 40.05 -12.08
N GLN A 100 33.39 40.92 -11.28
CA GLN A 100 33.96 40.59 -9.97
C GLN A 100 32.95 40.04 -8.94
N GLN A 101 31.63 40.21 -9.16
CA GLN A 101 30.58 39.67 -8.29
C GLN A 101 30.02 38.32 -8.76
N GLY A 102 30.21 37.94 -10.03
CA GLY A 102 29.72 36.68 -10.62
C GLY A 102 30.79 35.62 -10.86
N TRP A 103 32.07 36.01 -10.89
CA TRP A 103 33.19 35.10 -11.08
C TRP A 103 33.56 34.33 -9.80
N SER A 104 33.91 33.05 -9.95
CA SER A 104 34.33 32.15 -8.87
C SER A 104 35.66 31.47 -9.21
N PRO A 105 36.66 31.40 -8.29
CA PRO A 105 37.96 30.76 -8.56
C PRO A 105 37.93 29.25 -8.87
N VAL A 106 36.74 28.63 -8.81
CA VAL A 106 36.49 27.25 -9.25
C VAL A 106 36.27 27.17 -10.76
N GLN A 107 35.71 28.22 -11.38
CA GLN A 107 35.45 28.31 -12.82
C GLN A 107 36.73 28.23 -13.65
N ASN A 108 36.57 27.87 -14.92
CA ASN A 108 37.64 27.62 -15.90
C ASN A 108 37.28 28.24 -17.27
N VAL A 109 38.21 28.29 -18.22
CA VAL A 109 37.98 28.86 -19.57
C VAL A 109 36.80 28.20 -20.31
N GLU A 110 36.59 26.91 -20.07
CA GLU A 110 35.48 26.10 -20.61
C GLU A 110 34.11 26.55 -20.07
N SER A 111 34.00 26.84 -18.77
CA SER A 111 32.74 27.23 -18.11
C SER A 111 32.14 28.54 -18.63
N ALA A 112 32.95 29.40 -19.26
CA ALA A 112 32.47 30.62 -19.92
C ALA A 112 31.57 30.34 -21.15
N TYR A 113 31.52 29.09 -21.62
CA TYR A 113 30.75 28.68 -22.81
C TYR A 113 29.60 27.70 -22.51
N VAL A 114 29.51 27.16 -21.29
CA VAL A 114 28.42 26.25 -20.90
C VAL A 114 27.14 27.06 -20.69
N ARG A 115 26.19 26.93 -21.62
CA ARG A 115 25.16 27.94 -21.87
C ARG A 115 24.06 28.00 -20.81
N GLY A 116 23.86 29.18 -20.23
CA GLY A 116 22.55 29.70 -19.80
C GLY A 116 22.03 29.31 -18.41
N LYS A 117 21.09 30.14 -17.93
CA LYS A 117 20.19 29.80 -16.83
C LYS A 117 19.30 28.60 -17.23
N LYS A 118 18.88 27.82 -16.23
CA LYS A 118 18.07 26.60 -16.42
C LYS A 118 17.01 26.44 -15.34
N ASN A 119 15.87 25.91 -15.75
CA ASN A 119 14.89 25.29 -14.85
C ASN A 119 15.31 23.84 -14.59
N LEU A 120 15.18 23.39 -13.35
CA LEU A 120 15.55 22.04 -12.92
C LEU A 120 14.32 21.30 -12.39
N ILE A 121 14.01 20.15 -12.95
CA ILE A 121 12.85 19.32 -12.61
C ILE A 121 13.39 18.03 -11.99
N LEU A 122 13.05 17.78 -10.74
CA LEU A 122 13.57 16.64 -9.97
C LEU A 122 12.45 15.64 -9.65
N GLU A 123 12.76 14.35 -9.69
CA GLU A 123 11.99 13.34 -8.97
C GLU A 123 11.98 13.67 -7.47
N LYS A 124 10.79 13.77 -6.86
CA LYS A 124 10.60 14.20 -5.47
C LYS A 124 11.33 13.32 -4.47
N THR A 125 11.38 12.00 -4.69
CA THR A 125 12.10 11.06 -3.81
C THR A 125 13.62 11.12 -3.99
N LEU A 126 14.10 11.60 -5.14
CA LEU A 126 15.53 11.77 -5.44
C LEU A 126 16.10 13.10 -4.91
N ALA A 127 15.25 14.11 -4.72
CA ALA A 127 15.66 15.43 -4.22
C ALA A 127 16.26 15.40 -2.80
N GLY A 128 15.78 14.50 -1.93
CA GLY A 128 16.33 14.29 -0.58
C GLY A 128 17.77 13.74 -0.61
N PRO A 129 18.01 12.57 -1.25
CA PRO A 129 19.34 12.01 -1.46
C PRO A 129 20.31 12.96 -2.19
N LEU A 130 19.84 13.71 -3.20
CA LEU A 130 20.64 14.76 -3.84
C LEU A 130 21.09 15.85 -2.85
N GLY A 131 20.25 16.21 -1.88
CA GLY A 131 20.58 17.18 -0.82
C GLY A 131 21.74 16.76 0.10
N VAL A 132 22.06 15.46 0.16
CA VAL A 132 23.22 14.93 0.91
C VAL A 132 24.54 15.25 0.18
N ILE A 133 24.54 15.20 -1.16
CA ILE A 133 25.74 15.39 -1.98
C ILE A 133 25.91 16.82 -2.51
N VAL A 134 24.84 17.58 -2.72
CA VAL A 134 24.87 18.96 -3.23
C VAL A 134 23.82 19.83 -2.57
N LYS A 135 24.22 21.02 -2.11
CA LYS A 135 23.30 21.99 -1.49
C LYS A 135 22.67 22.87 -2.56
N PHE A 136 21.39 23.22 -2.40
CA PHE A 136 20.63 24.05 -3.35
C PHE A 136 21.39 25.31 -3.79
N LYS A 137 22.06 26.02 -2.86
CA LYS A 137 22.88 27.20 -3.19
C LYS A 137 23.89 26.90 -4.31
N THR A 138 24.59 25.77 -4.24
CA THR A 138 25.57 25.37 -5.26
C THR A 138 24.91 25.09 -6.61
N LEU A 139 23.65 24.63 -6.64
CA LEU A 139 22.90 24.52 -7.90
C LEU A 139 22.56 25.90 -8.48
N THR A 140 22.20 26.87 -7.62
CA THR A 140 22.01 28.28 -8.02
C THR A 140 23.31 28.92 -8.52
N ASP A 141 24.44 28.66 -7.86
CA ASP A 141 25.78 29.11 -8.29
C ASP A 141 26.15 28.53 -9.68
N TYR A 142 25.58 27.38 -10.06
CA TYR A 142 25.70 26.74 -11.38
C TYR A 142 24.56 27.14 -12.35
N GLY A 143 23.78 28.18 -12.04
CA GLY A 143 22.77 28.77 -12.93
C GLY A 143 21.39 28.10 -12.91
N VAL A 144 21.05 27.33 -11.88
CA VAL A 144 19.66 26.88 -11.66
C VAL A 144 18.83 28.02 -11.09
N ASP A 145 17.81 28.45 -11.82
CA ASP A 145 16.94 29.59 -11.46
C ASP A 145 15.78 29.14 -10.57
N LYS A 146 15.13 28.03 -10.94
CA LYS A 146 14.00 27.42 -10.22
C LYS A 146 14.14 25.90 -10.17
N VAL A 147 13.57 25.30 -9.13
CA VAL A 147 13.44 23.84 -8.97
C VAL A 147 11.97 23.48 -8.86
N PHE A 148 11.55 22.47 -9.63
CA PHE A 148 10.22 21.88 -9.63
C PHE A 148 10.31 20.39 -9.29
N PHE A 149 9.21 19.80 -8.83
CA PHE A 149 9.09 18.34 -8.72
C PHE A 149 8.32 17.79 -9.91
N LEU A 150 8.81 16.71 -10.51
CA LEU A 150 8.22 16.04 -11.67
C LEU A 150 6.75 15.66 -11.39
N GLU A 151 6.50 15.16 -10.19
CA GLU A 151 5.20 14.66 -9.72
C GLU A 151 4.19 15.76 -9.37
N ASN A 152 4.60 17.04 -9.33
CA ASN A 152 3.69 18.17 -9.14
C ASN A 152 3.07 18.67 -10.46
N ASP A 153 3.60 18.21 -11.60
CA ASP A 153 3.33 18.71 -12.95
C ASP A 153 3.20 20.24 -13.08
N ASN A 154 4.12 21.01 -12.49
CA ASN A 154 4.03 22.47 -12.41
C ASN A 154 5.28 23.23 -12.87
N ALA A 155 6.09 22.61 -13.74
CA ALA A 155 7.22 23.28 -14.39
C ALA A 155 6.76 24.48 -15.23
N ASP A 156 7.46 25.60 -15.12
CA ASP A 156 7.19 26.82 -15.90
C ASP A 156 8.14 27.01 -17.10
N THR A 157 7.73 27.88 -18.02
CA THR A 157 8.45 28.22 -19.26
C THR A 157 9.48 29.35 -19.07
N SER A 158 9.82 29.74 -17.83
CA SER A 158 10.61 30.98 -17.59
C SER A 158 12.10 30.88 -17.94
N GLN A 159 12.62 29.69 -18.21
CA GLN A 159 13.98 29.47 -18.72
C GLN A 159 13.95 28.58 -19.97
N ARG A 160 14.78 28.93 -20.97
CA ARG A 160 14.92 28.13 -22.20
C ARG A 160 15.40 26.71 -21.92
N ASN A 161 16.42 26.57 -21.09
CA ASN A 161 16.99 25.26 -20.76
C ASN A 161 16.16 24.58 -19.66
N VAL A 162 15.68 23.37 -19.94
CA VAL A 162 14.88 22.57 -19.00
C VAL A 162 15.60 21.25 -18.74
N VAL A 163 16.04 21.03 -17.50
CA VAL A 163 16.81 19.85 -17.10
C VAL A 163 15.98 18.97 -16.19
N PHE A 164 15.67 17.74 -16.62
CA PHE A 164 15.05 16.71 -15.81
C PHE A 164 16.14 15.85 -15.13
N ILE A 165 15.97 15.51 -13.86
CA ILE A 165 16.76 14.48 -13.16
C ILE A 165 15.82 13.50 -12.45
N ALA A 166 15.83 12.25 -12.88
CA ALA A 166 14.96 11.19 -12.39
C ALA A 166 15.64 9.81 -12.53
N ARG A 167 15.11 8.80 -11.83
CA ARG A 167 15.58 7.42 -11.91
C ARG A 167 15.14 6.75 -13.22
N GLY A 168 16.11 6.29 -14.01
CA GLY A 168 15.89 5.74 -15.35
C GLY A 168 15.25 4.35 -15.39
N GLU A 169 15.21 3.65 -14.27
CA GLU A 169 14.56 2.34 -14.14
C GLU A 169 13.02 2.44 -14.05
N CYS A 170 12.48 3.58 -13.62
CA CYS A 170 11.05 3.74 -13.37
C CYS A 170 10.31 4.23 -14.63
N GLY A 171 9.61 3.33 -15.31
CA GLY A 171 8.80 3.66 -16.49
C GLY A 171 7.68 4.69 -16.24
N ARG A 172 7.28 4.97 -14.98
CA ARG A 172 6.38 6.08 -14.66
C ARG A 172 7.04 7.44 -14.89
N HIS A 173 8.33 7.57 -14.55
CA HIS A 173 9.07 8.84 -14.71
C HIS A 173 9.32 9.15 -16.19
N ALA A 174 9.58 8.14 -17.02
CA ALA A 174 9.71 8.30 -18.47
C ALA A 174 8.44 8.88 -19.12
N ARG A 175 7.25 8.39 -18.74
CA ARG A 175 5.98 8.96 -19.21
C ARG A 175 5.74 10.38 -18.69
N ALA A 176 5.91 10.61 -17.38
CA ALA A 176 5.74 11.94 -16.79
C ALA A 176 6.66 13.00 -17.44
N ILE A 177 7.91 12.65 -17.73
CA ILE A 177 8.84 13.52 -18.48
C ILE A 177 8.33 13.74 -19.91
N ALA A 178 7.88 12.70 -20.61
CA ALA A 178 7.37 12.81 -21.97
C ALA A 178 6.13 13.71 -22.07
N ASP A 179 5.18 13.56 -21.14
CA ASP A 179 3.96 14.35 -21.10
C ASP A 179 4.24 15.81 -20.72
N GLN A 180 5.18 16.05 -19.80
CA GLN A 180 5.61 17.40 -19.41
C GLN A 180 6.41 18.10 -20.52
N ILE A 181 7.25 17.39 -21.28
CA ILE A 181 7.90 17.93 -22.50
C ILE A 181 6.83 18.35 -23.51
N LYS A 182 5.86 17.47 -23.83
CA LYS A 182 4.74 17.79 -24.74
C LYS A 182 3.93 18.98 -24.28
N ARG A 183 3.73 19.14 -22.96
CA ARG A 183 3.00 20.27 -22.41
C ARG A 183 3.78 21.58 -22.59
N LEU A 184 5.04 21.62 -22.19
CA LEU A 184 5.91 22.80 -22.36
C LEU A 184 6.06 23.17 -23.86
N GLN A 185 6.16 22.20 -24.76
CA GLN A 185 6.16 22.42 -26.21
C GLN A 185 4.86 23.06 -26.74
N ARG A 186 3.71 22.81 -26.11
CA ARG A 186 2.40 23.39 -26.48
C ARG A 186 2.12 24.76 -25.85
N GLU A 187 2.60 24.97 -24.62
CA GLU A 187 2.34 26.18 -23.83
C GLU A 187 3.36 27.31 -24.10
N SER A 188 4.57 26.96 -24.56
CA SER A 188 5.63 27.94 -24.81
C SER A 188 5.51 28.66 -26.15
N GLN A 189 5.93 29.93 -26.18
CA GLN A 189 6.25 30.67 -27.41
C GLN A 189 7.77 30.72 -27.68
N THR A 190 8.56 30.12 -26.79
CA THR A 190 10.03 30.10 -26.80
C THR A 190 10.50 28.67 -27.03
N GLY A 191 11.38 28.46 -28.02
CA GLY A 191 12.02 27.16 -28.21
C GLY A 191 12.84 26.77 -26.96
N HIS A 192 12.42 25.68 -26.31
CA HIS A 192 13.10 25.12 -25.14
C HIS A 192 14.14 24.07 -25.56
N ASP A 193 15.26 24.04 -24.85
CA ASP A 193 16.26 22.98 -24.97
C ASP A 193 16.07 22.00 -23.80
N PHE A 194 15.64 20.77 -24.08
CA PHE A 194 15.38 19.76 -23.06
C PHE A 194 16.60 18.86 -22.82
N HIS A 195 16.90 18.60 -21.54
CA HIS A 195 17.96 17.68 -21.11
C HIS A 195 17.39 16.70 -20.09
N VAL A 196 17.72 15.40 -20.21
CA VAL A 196 17.26 14.36 -19.27
C VAL A 196 18.47 13.63 -18.72
N PHE A 197 18.70 13.76 -17.40
CA PHE A 197 19.78 13.07 -16.69
C PHE A 197 19.20 11.85 -15.97
N TRP A 198 19.48 10.66 -16.50
CA TRP A 198 19.01 9.42 -15.90
C TRP A 198 19.92 8.95 -14.77
N VAL A 199 19.35 8.75 -13.58
CA VAL A 199 20.05 8.22 -12.41
C VAL A 199 19.77 6.72 -12.22
N PRO A 200 20.77 5.86 -12.02
CA PRO A 200 22.18 6.08 -12.34
C PRO A 200 22.50 5.92 -13.84
N ARG A 201 21.51 5.50 -14.65
CA ARG A 201 21.70 5.13 -16.06
C ARG A 201 20.41 5.26 -16.88
N ARG A 202 20.58 5.46 -18.19
CA ARG A 202 19.60 5.26 -19.25
C ARG A 202 19.16 3.79 -19.33
N THR A 203 17.91 3.58 -19.74
CA THR A 203 17.32 2.25 -19.91
C THR A 203 16.56 2.18 -21.22
N ARG A 204 16.60 1.01 -21.87
CA ARG A 204 15.88 0.77 -23.13
C ARG A 204 14.36 1.00 -22.99
N VAL A 205 13.79 0.72 -21.81
CA VAL A 205 12.37 0.96 -21.55
C VAL A 205 12.05 2.46 -21.52
N SER A 206 12.89 3.28 -20.87
CA SER A 206 12.72 4.74 -20.89
C SER A 206 12.96 5.33 -22.29
N ASP A 207 13.89 4.78 -23.07
CA ASP A 207 14.07 5.16 -24.47
C ASP A 207 12.82 4.87 -25.32
N GLN A 208 12.30 3.64 -25.25
CA GLN A 208 11.11 3.24 -25.99
C GLN A 208 9.88 4.07 -25.59
N LEU A 209 9.70 4.40 -24.31
CA LEU A 209 8.60 5.26 -23.85
C LEU A 209 8.74 6.72 -24.35
N LEU A 210 9.96 7.24 -24.52
CA LEU A 210 10.20 8.56 -25.12
C LEU A 210 10.05 8.53 -26.66
N GLU A 211 10.37 7.40 -27.30
CA GLU A 211 10.23 7.15 -28.74
C GLU A 211 8.75 6.99 -29.15
N GLU A 212 8.00 6.14 -28.44
CA GLU A 212 6.54 5.98 -28.56
C GLU A 212 5.80 7.31 -28.30
N ALA A 213 6.34 8.14 -27.40
CA ALA A 213 5.84 9.47 -27.14
C ALA A 213 6.22 10.50 -28.22
N GLY A 214 7.18 10.21 -29.10
CA GLY A 214 7.67 11.10 -30.16
C GLY A 214 8.67 12.18 -29.73
N VAL A 215 9.09 12.20 -28.46
CA VAL A 215 9.93 13.29 -27.87
C VAL A 215 11.41 12.91 -27.70
N LEU A 216 11.79 11.67 -28.01
CA LEU A 216 13.18 11.19 -27.89
C LEU A 216 14.19 12.03 -28.72
N GLY A 217 13.76 12.62 -29.83
CA GLY A 217 14.59 13.51 -30.65
C GLY A 217 14.76 14.93 -30.09
N ASP A 218 13.86 15.38 -29.21
CA ASP A 218 13.83 16.74 -28.67
C ASP A 218 14.65 16.89 -27.38
N ALA A 219 15.06 15.77 -26.78
CA ALA A 219 15.70 15.71 -25.47
C ALA A 219 17.14 15.18 -25.53
N THR A 220 18.09 15.97 -25.01
CA THR A 220 19.48 15.53 -24.81
C THR A 220 19.56 14.60 -23.60
N ILE A 221 19.64 13.30 -23.82
CA ILE A 221 19.73 12.28 -22.75
C ILE A 221 21.19 12.06 -22.32
N LEU A 222 21.45 12.08 -21.02
CA LEU A 222 22.74 11.79 -20.39
C LEU A 222 22.58 10.87 -19.17
N ASP A 223 23.65 10.13 -18.85
CA ASP A 223 23.73 9.30 -17.64
C ASP A 223 24.36 10.07 -16.48
N LEU A 224 23.78 9.96 -15.29
CA LEU A 224 24.29 10.54 -14.05
C LEU A 224 24.51 9.43 -13.01
N PRO A 225 25.71 8.81 -12.95
CA PRO A 225 25.96 7.52 -12.28
C PRO A 225 26.06 7.60 -10.74
N LEU A 226 25.03 8.16 -10.10
CA LEU A 226 24.88 8.23 -8.65
C LEU A 226 24.28 6.92 -8.12
N TYR A 227 25.09 6.13 -7.40
CA TYR A 227 24.67 4.88 -6.78
C TYR A 227 24.50 5.03 -5.26
N PHE A 228 25.60 4.98 -4.51
CA PHE A 228 25.58 5.12 -3.05
C PHE A 228 25.58 6.61 -2.65
N PHE A 229 24.55 7.01 -1.92
CA PHE A 229 24.51 8.25 -1.16
C PHE A 229 25.16 8.01 0.22
N PRO A 230 26.18 8.80 0.60
CA PRO A 230 26.85 8.67 1.89
C PRO A 230 26.04 9.39 2.97
N LEU A 231 25.05 8.70 3.54
CA LEU A 231 24.22 9.22 4.63
C LEU A 231 25.04 9.52 5.89
N GLU A 232 26.07 8.71 6.12
CA GLU A 232 27.02 8.83 7.21
C GLU A 232 28.40 8.33 6.79
N ARG A 233 29.42 8.68 7.58
CA ARG A 233 30.80 8.17 7.39
C ARG A 233 30.91 6.63 7.42
N ASP A 234 29.92 5.96 7.99
CA ASP A 234 29.83 4.52 8.15
C ASP A 234 28.61 3.89 7.45
N VAL A 235 27.77 4.67 6.75
CA VAL A 235 26.54 4.18 6.09
C VAL A 235 26.40 4.73 4.66
N LEU A 236 26.36 3.80 3.71
CA LEU A 236 26.11 4.03 2.29
C LEU A 236 24.74 3.44 1.90
N SER A 237 23.85 4.23 1.32
CA SER A 237 22.50 3.80 0.91
C SER A 237 22.26 4.08 -0.57
N LEU A 238 21.53 3.22 -1.29
CA LEU A 238 21.01 3.56 -2.63
C LEU A 238 19.74 4.44 -2.56
N GLU A 239 19.18 4.63 -1.36
CA GLU A 239 17.94 5.39 -1.10
C GLU A 239 16.75 4.94 -1.96
N LEU A 240 16.68 3.65 -2.30
CA LEU A 240 15.60 3.05 -3.06
C LEU A 240 14.45 2.66 -2.12
N ASP A 241 13.63 3.63 -1.74
CA ASP A 241 12.52 3.45 -0.78
C ASP A 241 11.64 2.24 -1.11
N ASN A 242 11.26 2.10 -2.39
CA ASN A 242 10.39 1.01 -2.87
C ASN A 242 11.12 -0.33 -3.04
N SER A 243 12.45 -0.42 -2.85
CA SER A 243 13.22 -1.64 -3.15
C SER A 243 12.76 -2.88 -2.37
N PHE A 244 12.14 -2.71 -1.20
CA PHE A 244 11.50 -3.78 -0.47
C PHE A 244 10.25 -4.33 -1.21
N GLN A 245 9.39 -3.44 -1.70
CA GLN A 245 8.18 -3.79 -2.45
C GLN A 245 8.54 -4.40 -3.81
N GLU A 246 9.46 -3.76 -4.54
CA GLU A 246 9.98 -4.19 -5.83
C GLU A 246 10.54 -5.62 -5.72
N LEU A 247 11.45 -5.87 -4.78
CA LEU A 247 12.14 -7.14 -4.66
C LEU A 247 11.26 -8.26 -4.07
N TYR A 248 10.51 -7.99 -2.99
CA TYR A 248 9.81 -9.04 -2.25
C TYR A 248 8.34 -9.21 -2.63
N LEU A 249 7.64 -8.17 -3.12
CA LEU A 249 6.24 -8.28 -3.57
C LEU A 249 6.16 -8.43 -5.10
N ALA A 250 6.76 -7.51 -5.86
CA ALA A 250 6.70 -7.49 -7.32
C ALA A 250 7.70 -8.46 -8.02
N LYS A 251 8.74 -8.89 -7.29
CA LYS A 251 9.84 -9.76 -7.77
C LYS A 251 10.75 -9.13 -8.83
N ASP A 252 10.82 -7.80 -8.87
CA ASP A 252 11.74 -7.05 -9.72
C ASP A 252 13.19 -7.21 -9.22
N PRO A 253 14.14 -7.71 -10.06
CA PRO A 253 15.54 -7.83 -9.69
C PRO A 253 16.34 -6.52 -9.76
N THR A 254 15.76 -5.40 -10.21
CA THR A 254 16.47 -4.14 -10.48
C THR A 254 17.29 -3.61 -9.29
N PRO A 255 16.79 -3.59 -8.03
CA PRO A 255 17.60 -3.21 -6.87
C PRO A 255 18.87 -4.06 -6.68
N LEU A 256 18.85 -5.33 -7.10
CA LEU A 256 20.01 -6.23 -7.03
C LEU A 256 21.07 -5.85 -8.05
N PHE A 257 20.64 -5.48 -9.26
CA PHE A 257 21.53 -5.05 -10.35
C PHE A 257 22.19 -3.69 -10.03
N LEU A 258 21.41 -2.76 -9.49
CA LEU A 258 21.93 -1.47 -9.02
C LEU A 258 22.95 -1.65 -7.88
N LEU A 259 22.65 -2.50 -6.90
CA LEU A 259 23.58 -2.81 -5.80
C LEU A 259 24.84 -3.52 -6.29
N ALA A 260 24.74 -4.47 -7.22
CA ALA A 260 25.90 -5.12 -7.83
C ALA A 260 26.78 -4.13 -8.61
N ARG A 261 26.20 -3.18 -9.36
CA ARG A 261 26.96 -2.12 -10.04
C ARG A 261 27.63 -1.15 -9.05
N ALA A 262 26.92 -0.75 -7.99
CA ALA A 262 27.47 0.10 -6.93
C ALA A 262 28.69 -0.54 -6.24
N LEU A 263 28.57 -1.83 -5.91
CA LEU A 263 29.65 -2.63 -5.33
C LEU A 263 30.80 -2.88 -6.32
N MET A 264 30.52 -2.97 -7.63
CA MET A 264 31.57 -3.07 -8.65
C MET A 264 32.39 -1.78 -8.75
N GLY A 265 31.76 -0.59 -8.62
CA GLY A 265 32.48 0.68 -8.54
C GLY A 265 33.52 0.69 -7.42
N ILE A 266 33.14 0.24 -6.22
CA ILE A 266 34.06 0.07 -5.08
C ILE A 266 35.21 -0.88 -5.42
N GLN A 267 34.96 -1.99 -6.12
CA GLN A 267 36.03 -2.91 -6.54
C GLN A 267 37.01 -2.29 -7.56
N LEU A 268 36.51 -1.50 -8.52
CA LEU A 268 37.34 -0.84 -9.52
C LEU A 268 38.29 0.18 -8.87
N GLU A 269 37.79 1.01 -7.95
CA GLU A 269 38.61 2.00 -7.24
C GLU A 269 39.52 1.39 -6.16
N ASN A 270 39.02 0.45 -5.35
CA ASN A 270 39.69 0.00 -4.12
C ASN A 270 40.31 -1.41 -4.23
N GLY A 271 40.12 -2.09 -5.37
CA GLY A 271 40.50 -3.48 -5.58
C GLY A 271 39.37 -4.46 -5.25
N LEU A 272 39.38 -5.63 -5.88
CA LEU A 272 38.40 -6.70 -5.66
C LEU A 272 38.24 -7.05 -4.18
N PHE A 273 37.01 -7.37 -3.76
CA PHE A 273 36.75 -7.95 -2.44
C PHE A 273 37.48 -9.31 -2.33
N PRO A 274 38.48 -9.48 -1.45
CA PRO A 274 39.25 -10.74 -1.38
C PRO A 274 38.38 -11.96 -1.06
N ARG A 275 37.23 -11.71 -0.42
CA ARG A 275 36.22 -12.69 -0.08
C ARG A 275 34.83 -12.02 -0.09
N ILE A 276 33.83 -12.73 -0.60
CA ILE A 276 32.42 -12.34 -0.54
C ILE A 276 31.67 -13.46 0.17
N ILE A 277 31.28 -13.20 1.41
CA ILE A 277 30.54 -14.13 2.27
C ILE A 277 29.08 -13.68 2.28
N GLY A 278 28.10 -14.59 2.31
CA GLY A 278 26.72 -14.14 2.46
C GLY A 278 25.67 -15.22 2.70
N LYS A 279 24.46 -14.73 2.97
CA LYS A 279 23.31 -15.53 3.36
C LYS A 279 22.01 -14.95 2.80
N GLY A 280 21.31 -15.76 2.03
CA GLY A 280 20.07 -15.44 1.32
C GLY A 280 20.17 -15.58 -0.19
N ASP A 281 19.03 -15.70 -0.85
CA ASP A 281 18.96 -15.98 -2.29
C ASP A 281 19.20 -14.74 -3.14
N HIS A 282 18.74 -13.56 -2.71
CA HIS A 282 19.08 -12.29 -3.34
C HIS A 282 20.53 -11.87 -3.04
N ALA A 283 21.02 -12.18 -1.84
CA ALA A 283 22.43 -12.00 -1.49
C ALA A 283 23.34 -12.80 -2.44
N LYS A 284 22.99 -14.06 -2.74
CA LYS A 284 23.72 -14.89 -3.71
C LYS A 284 23.62 -14.33 -5.12
N ARG A 285 22.43 -13.88 -5.58
CA ARG A 285 22.28 -13.19 -6.88
C ARG A 285 23.19 -11.96 -7.01
N VAL A 286 23.33 -11.14 -5.97
CA VAL A 286 24.24 -9.97 -5.99
C VAL A 286 25.71 -10.41 -6.10
N ALA A 287 26.12 -11.47 -5.39
CA ALA A 287 27.46 -12.03 -5.53
C ALA A 287 27.72 -12.62 -6.94
N ASP A 288 26.74 -13.32 -7.52
CA ASP A 288 26.84 -13.90 -8.86
C ASP A 288 26.87 -12.82 -9.95
N LEU A 289 26.10 -11.74 -9.80
CA LEU A 289 26.19 -10.56 -10.66
C LEU A 289 27.57 -9.89 -10.56
N LEU A 290 28.14 -9.74 -9.37
CA LEU A 290 29.50 -9.21 -9.19
C LEU A 290 30.57 -10.09 -9.84
N LEU A 291 30.46 -11.42 -9.72
CA LEU A 291 31.38 -12.36 -10.35
C LEU A 291 31.24 -12.35 -11.88
N ARG A 292 30.01 -12.23 -12.40
CA ARG A 292 29.74 -12.10 -13.84
C ARG A 292 30.25 -10.78 -14.41
N MET A 293 29.93 -9.64 -13.80
CA MET A 293 30.42 -8.33 -14.24
C MET A 293 31.96 -8.30 -14.25
N ARG A 294 32.62 -8.97 -13.29
CA ARG A 294 34.08 -9.12 -13.29
C ARG A 294 34.59 -9.91 -14.51
N GLN A 295 33.91 -10.99 -14.90
CA GLN A 295 34.26 -11.77 -16.11
C GLN A 295 34.05 -10.94 -17.39
N GLU A 296 32.97 -10.16 -17.45
CA GLU A 296 32.68 -9.26 -18.58
C GLU A 296 33.76 -8.17 -18.72
N VAL A 297 34.21 -7.55 -17.63
CA VAL A 297 35.33 -6.58 -17.63
C VAL A 297 36.67 -7.24 -17.99
N LEU A 298 36.90 -8.50 -17.62
CA LEU A 298 38.10 -9.25 -18.03
C LEU A 298 38.10 -9.67 -19.51
N ALA A 299 36.94 -9.67 -20.17
CA ALA A 299 36.77 -10.06 -21.57
C ALA A 299 36.68 -8.85 -22.54
N GLY A 300 36.56 -7.62 -22.02
CA GLY A 300 36.48 -6.41 -22.83
C GLY A 300 37.82 -6.02 -23.46
N GLU A 301 37.86 -5.89 -24.78
CA GLU A 301 39.09 -5.57 -25.53
C GLU A 301 39.58 -4.13 -25.32
N ASP A 302 38.67 -3.19 -25.00
CA ASP A 302 38.95 -1.76 -24.79
C ASP A 302 39.63 -1.42 -23.44
N GLY A 303 39.91 -2.41 -22.59
CA GLY A 303 40.37 -2.18 -21.22
C GLY A 303 41.76 -1.52 -21.11
N ASN A 304 41.79 -0.25 -20.72
CA ASN A 304 43.00 0.49 -20.34
C ASN A 304 43.76 -0.26 -19.22
N GLU A 305 45.09 -0.12 -19.15
CA GLU A 305 45.89 -0.81 -18.12
C GLU A 305 45.53 -0.40 -16.68
N THR A 306 44.96 0.79 -16.49
CA THR A 306 44.44 1.25 -15.18
C THR A 306 43.33 0.35 -14.65
N ASP A 307 42.40 -0.07 -15.51
CA ASP A 307 41.20 -0.80 -15.09
C ASP A 307 41.56 -2.24 -14.68
N LYS A 308 42.58 -2.78 -15.34
CA LYS A 308 43.21 -4.08 -15.01
C LYS A 308 43.86 -4.08 -13.62
N PHE A 309 44.26 -2.93 -13.08
CA PHE A 309 44.76 -2.81 -11.71
C PHE A 309 43.63 -2.97 -10.66
N GLY A 310 42.43 -2.47 -10.95
CA GLY A 310 41.23 -2.66 -10.11
C GLY A 310 40.86 -4.14 -9.92
N LEU A 311 41.13 -4.97 -10.93
CA LEU A 311 40.84 -6.42 -10.94
C LEU A 311 41.83 -7.26 -10.11
N THR A 312 42.62 -6.64 -9.22
CA THR A 312 43.44 -7.34 -8.22
C THR A 312 42.78 -7.30 -6.82
N PRO A 313 42.88 -8.38 -6.02
CA PRO A 313 42.44 -8.39 -4.62
C PRO A 313 42.94 -7.18 -3.83
N SER A 314 42.01 -6.51 -3.15
CA SER A 314 42.31 -5.33 -2.34
C SER A 314 43.24 -5.66 -1.17
N THR A 315 44.18 -4.76 -0.91
CA THR A 315 45.05 -4.83 0.27
C THR A 315 44.44 -4.13 1.49
N THR A 316 43.55 -3.14 1.28
CA THR A 316 42.86 -2.37 2.33
C THR A 316 41.54 -2.98 2.79
N ILE A 317 40.90 -3.84 1.98
CA ILE A 317 39.64 -4.52 2.33
C ILE A 317 39.94 -5.93 2.88
N GLU A 318 39.15 -6.40 3.85
CA GLU A 318 39.20 -7.77 4.39
C GLU A 318 38.18 -8.68 3.68
N THR A 319 36.90 -8.30 3.69
CA THR A 319 35.80 -9.09 3.12
C THR A 319 34.57 -8.20 2.86
N ALA A 320 33.74 -8.62 1.92
CA ALA A 320 32.33 -8.23 1.86
C ALA A 320 31.48 -9.30 2.57
N ILE A 321 30.41 -8.87 3.25
CA ILE A 321 29.41 -9.73 3.90
C ILE A 321 28.03 -9.28 3.40
N ILE A 322 27.29 -10.14 2.72
CA ILE A 322 25.98 -9.82 2.11
C ILE A 322 24.86 -10.58 2.84
N ILE A 323 23.92 -9.83 3.43
CA ILE A 323 22.75 -10.33 4.15
C ILE A 323 21.48 -9.92 3.40
N ASP A 324 20.59 -10.89 3.17
CA ASP A 324 19.30 -10.71 2.51
C ASP A 324 18.18 -10.48 3.55
N ARG A 325 17.36 -9.43 3.39
CA ARG A 325 16.32 -9.08 4.38
C ARG A 325 15.35 -10.23 4.64
N GLU A 326 15.04 -11.06 3.64
CA GLU A 326 14.10 -12.18 3.81
C GLU A 326 14.56 -13.31 4.74
N VAL A 327 15.84 -13.33 5.15
CA VAL A 327 16.30 -14.30 6.16
C VAL A 327 15.95 -13.88 7.59
N ASP A 328 15.74 -12.57 7.81
CA ASP A 328 15.34 -11.97 9.08
C ASP A 328 14.33 -10.84 8.86
N PHE A 329 13.06 -11.20 8.67
CA PHE A 329 11.94 -10.27 8.73
C PHE A 329 11.52 -9.93 10.17
N VAL A 330 11.98 -10.64 11.21
CA VAL A 330 11.54 -10.37 12.59
C VAL A 330 12.15 -9.08 13.12
N THR A 331 13.46 -8.85 12.90
CA THR A 331 14.14 -7.65 13.43
C THR A 331 13.41 -6.34 13.09
N PRO A 332 13.07 -6.00 11.83
CA PRO A 332 12.43 -4.72 11.53
C PRO A 332 10.95 -4.67 11.90
N LEU A 333 10.27 -5.82 12.08
CA LEU A 333 8.88 -5.86 12.53
C LEU A 333 8.74 -5.47 14.00
N LEU A 334 9.70 -5.86 14.84
CA LEU A 334 9.78 -5.45 16.24
C LEU A 334 9.95 -3.93 16.35
N THR A 335 9.39 -3.33 17.40
CA THR A 335 9.47 -1.89 17.65
C THR A 335 10.88 -1.53 18.11
N GLN A 336 11.54 -0.63 17.37
CA GLN A 336 12.92 -0.22 17.65
C GLN A 336 13.02 0.52 19.00
N LEU A 337 13.98 0.20 19.88
CA LEU A 337 14.12 0.80 21.23
C LEU A 337 15.37 1.70 21.41
N THR A 338 16.18 1.88 20.37
CA THR A 338 17.23 2.92 20.29
C THR A 338 16.63 4.30 20.05
N TYR A 339 17.30 5.39 20.46
CA TYR A 339 16.82 6.76 20.24
C TYR A 339 16.52 7.09 18.76
N GLU A 340 17.46 6.79 17.86
CA GLU A 340 17.29 6.98 16.41
C GLU A 340 16.14 6.13 15.85
N GLY A 341 16.08 4.87 16.27
CA GLY A 341 14.99 3.96 15.94
C GLY A 341 13.61 4.44 16.41
N LEU A 342 13.46 4.99 17.62
CA LEU A 342 12.18 5.53 18.09
C LEU A 342 11.79 6.84 17.39
N ILE A 343 12.74 7.65 16.93
CA ILE A 343 12.44 8.79 16.06
C ILE A 343 11.86 8.29 14.73
N ASP A 344 12.42 7.24 14.13
CA ASP A 344 11.89 6.63 12.90
C ASP A 344 10.53 5.93 13.11
N GLU A 345 10.28 5.32 14.27
CA GLU A 345 8.98 4.70 14.61
C GLU A 345 7.85 5.72 14.84
N VAL A 346 8.16 6.89 15.40
CA VAL A 346 7.16 7.90 15.82
C VAL A 346 6.99 9.03 14.79
N PHE A 347 8.08 9.51 14.19
CA PHE A 347 8.08 10.64 13.25
C PHE A 347 8.49 10.25 11.83
N GLY A 348 9.20 9.13 11.67
CA GLY A 348 9.84 8.72 10.42
C GLY A 348 11.13 9.49 10.16
N ILE A 349 12.17 8.78 9.71
CA ILE A 349 13.40 9.40 9.20
C ILE A 349 13.50 9.12 7.69
N GLN A 350 13.77 10.18 6.94
CA GLN A 350 14.05 10.15 5.50
C GLN A 350 15.26 11.04 5.21
N ASN A 351 16.26 10.49 4.52
CA ASN A 351 17.45 11.20 4.04
C ASN A 351 18.16 12.03 5.15
N SER A 352 18.37 11.41 6.32
CA SER A 352 18.94 12.02 7.54
C SER A 352 18.16 13.24 8.05
N GLN A 353 16.84 13.29 7.85
CA GLN A 353 15.95 14.35 8.35
C GLN A 353 14.63 13.76 8.88
N THR A 354 13.96 14.50 9.76
CA THR A 354 12.58 14.21 10.21
C THR A 354 11.71 15.48 10.25
N GLU A 355 10.39 15.34 10.16
CA GLU A 355 9.42 16.46 10.17
C GLU A 355 8.58 16.47 11.44
N VAL A 356 8.80 17.46 12.31
CA VAL A 356 8.07 17.62 13.59
C VAL A 356 7.34 18.96 13.67
N ASP A 357 6.27 19.04 14.45
CA ASP A 357 5.53 20.28 14.66
C ASP A 357 6.40 21.39 15.28
N SER A 358 6.15 22.63 14.88
CA SER A 358 6.92 23.80 15.32
C SER A 358 6.82 24.08 16.83
N THR A 359 5.83 23.51 17.51
CA THR A 359 5.75 23.45 18.98
C THR A 359 6.92 22.69 19.60
N VAL A 360 7.32 21.55 19.02
CA VAL A 360 8.37 20.65 19.53
C VAL A 360 9.75 21.32 19.50
N ILE A 361 10.06 22.13 18.49
CA ILE A 361 11.32 22.90 18.42
C ILE A 361 11.23 24.22 19.23
N GLY A 362 10.01 24.71 19.44
CA GLY A 362 9.69 26.00 20.01
C GLY A 362 10.01 27.17 19.08
N THR A 363 9.59 28.37 19.48
CA THR A 363 9.82 29.59 18.71
C THR A 363 11.31 29.90 18.58
N ALA A 364 11.75 30.14 17.34
CA ALA A 364 13.05 30.72 17.06
C ALA A 364 12.94 32.25 17.24
N GLN A 365 13.89 32.87 17.94
CA GLN A 365 13.99 34.33 17.96
C GLN A 365 14.38 34.82 16.55
N ALA A 366 13.58 35.72 15.99
CA ALA A 366 13.91 36.37 14.74
C ALA A 366 15.08 37.33 14.94
N VAL A 367 16.21 37.05 14.30
CA VAL A 367 17.27 38.05 14.13
C VAL A 367 16.80 39.03 13.06
N GLY A 368 16.73 40.33 13.39
CA GLY A 368 16.27 41.38 12.48
C GLY A 368 17.23 41.61 11.30
N GLN A 369 16.87 42.43 10.31
CA GLN A 369 15.78 43.41 10.24
C GLN A 369 15.25 43.51 8.78
N GLY A 370 14.15 44.24 8.53
CA GLY A 370 14.04 44.97 7.25
C GLY A 370 12.78 44.89 6.38
N SER A 371 11.62 44.40 6.84
CA SER A 371 10.37 44.58 6.07
C SER A 371 9.11 44.69 6.93
N THR A 372 8.27 45.68 6.63
CA THR A 372 6.95 45.88 7.25
C THR A 372 5.90 45.01 6.56
N ALA A 373 5.75 43.78 7.02
CA ALA A 373 4.65 42.89 6.65
C ALA A 373 3.72 42.67 7.87
N THR A 374 2.42 42.81 7.68
CA THR A 374 1.41 42.55 8.72
C THR A 374 1.36 41.05 9.07
N PRO A 375 1.14 40.69 10.36
CA PRO A 375 1.05 39.30 10.77
C PRO A 375 -0.24 38.66 10.23
N VAL A 376 -0.08 37.65 9.36
CA VAL A 376 -1.20 36.83 8.88
C VAL A 376 -1.37 35.63 9.81
N ASN A 377 -2.55 35.50 10.42
CA ASN A 377 -2.94 34.30 11.17
C ASN A 377 -3.29 33.17 10.19
N ASP A 378 -2.37 32.22 9.99
CA ASP A 378 -2.70 30.87 9.51
C ASP A 378 -2.60 29.90 10.69
N GLY A 379 -3.73 29.30 11.09
CA GLY A 379 -3.83 28.41 12.26
C GLY A 379 -3.25 27.00 12.10
N ALA A 380 -2.50 26.73 11.03
CA ALA A 380 -1.89 25.42 10.78
C ALA A 380 -0.53 25.30 11.48
N SER A 381 -0.30 24.22 12.25
CA SER A 381 1.01 23.94 12.83
C SER A 381 2.01 23.61 11.72
N ARG A 382 2.84 24.61 11.35
CA ARG A 382 3.87 24.41 10.33
C ARG A 382 4.89 23.41 10.85
N LYS A 383 4.92 22.20 10.28
CA LYS A 383 5.99 21.23 10.48
C LYS A 383 7.33 21.84 10.08
N ARG A 384 8.39 21.42 10.76
CA ARG A 384 9.77 21.85 10.54
C ARG A 384 10.67 20.64 10.37
N LYS A 385 11.61 20.74 9.44
CA LYS A 385 12.65 19.73 9.24
C LYS A 385 13.74 19.87 10.30
N VAL A 386 14.08 18.76 10.94
CA VAL A 386 15.22 18.62 11.84
C VAL A 386 16.26 17.74 11.13
N PRO A 387 17.51 18.20 10.93
CA PRO A 387 18.60 17.34 10.47
C PRO A 387 19.03 16.39 11.59
N LEU A 388 19.35 15.15 11.22
CA LEU A 388 19.68 14.04 12.10
C LEU A 388 20.92 13.34 11.56
N ASP A 389 22.08 13.98 11.73
CA ASP A 389 23.37 13.51 11.23
C ASP A 389 24.51 13.79 12.24
N SER A 390 25.69 13.21 12.01
CA SER A 390 26.84 13.33 12.91
C SER A 390 27.53 14.70 12.96
N SER A 391 27.03 15.72 12.24
CA SER A 391 27.44 17.11 12.50
C SER A 391 26.91 17.62 13.85
N ASP A 392 25.83 17.03 14.38
CA ASP A 392 25.40 17.24 15.75
C ASP A 392 26.12 16.27 16.70
N THR A 393 27.03 16.85 17.50
CA THR A 393 27.85 16.10 18.48
C THR A 393 27.05 15.51 19.65
N LEU A 394 25.86 16.02 19.96
CA LEU A 394 24.94 15.43 20.95
C LEU A 394 24.14 14.31 20.29
N TYR A 395 23.63 14.50 19.06
CA TYR A 395 22.92 13.44 18.35
C TYR A 395 23.80 12.20 18.15
N SER A 396 25.07 12.38 17.76
CA SER A 396 26.05 11.30 17.65
C SER A 396 26.38 10.60 18.98
N GLN A 397 25.96 11.13 20.14
CA GLN A 397 26.02 10.45 21.44
C GLN A 397 24.71 9.76 21.83
N LEU A 398 23.56 10.27 21.37
CA LEU A 398 22.23 9.75 21.73
C LEU A 398 21.72 8.66 20.79
N ARG A 399 21.92 8.82 19.48
CA ARG A 399 21.23 8.07 18.42
C ARG A 399 21.30 6.54 18.58
N ASP A 400 22.50 6.03 18.87
CA ASP A 400 22.82 4.61 18.97
C ASP A 400 22.54 4.02 20.38
N THR A 401 22.02 4.82 21.32
CA THR A 401 21.73 4.40 22.72
C THR A 401 20.29 3.91 22.89
N ASN A 402 20.06 3.02 23.87
CA ASN A 402 18.71 2.62 24.26
C ASN A 402 17.97 3.80 24.92
N PHE A 403 16.69 3.97 24.58
CA PHE A 403 15.89 5.10 25.04
C PHE A 403 15.81 5.26 26.56
N ALA A 404 15.88 4.15 27.32
CA ALA A 404 15.83 4.17 28.79
C ALA A 404 16.92 5.06 29.42
N ILE A 405 18.08 5.23 28.77
CA ILE A 405 19.20 6.03 29.29
C ILE A 405 19.30 7.45 28.70
N VAL A 406 18.57 7.76 27.61
CA VAL A 406 18.62 9.07 26.92
C VAL A 406 18.36 10.23 27.90
N GLY A 407 17.38 10.10 28.78
CA GLY A 407 17.08 11.12 29.81
C GLY A 407 18.22 11.37 30.79
N SER A 408 19.08 10.37 31.06
CA SER A 408 20.27 10.54 31.91
C SER A 408 21.39 11.29 31.18
N VAL A 409 21.62 10.97 29.90
CA VAL A 409 22.63 11.63 29.06
C VAL A 409 22.26 13.10 28.81
N LEU A 410 21.00 13.38 28.48
CA LEU A 410 20.49 14.76 28.35
C LEU A 410 20.71 15.57 29.63
N ASN A 411 20.42 15.00 30.81
CA ASN A 411 20.67 15.66 32.10
C ASN A 411 22.17 15.88 32.39
N GLN A 412 23.04 14.95 32.00
CA GLN A 412 24.49 15.08 32.15
C GLN A 412 25.04 16.21 31.26
N VAL A 413 24.60 16.27 29.99
CA VAL A 413 24.97 17.32 29.04
C VAL A 413 24.44 18.68 29.47
N ALA A 414 23.19 18.76 29.94
CA ALA A 414 22.63 19.99 30.50
C ALA A 414 23.45 20.53 31.69
N ARG A 415 23.85 19.66 32.61
CA ARG A 415 24.69 20.01 33.77
C ARG A 415 26.09 20.47 33.35
N ARG A 416 26.73 19.78 32.39
CA ARG A 416 28.01 20.23 31.81
C ARG A 416 27.86 21.62 31.19
N LEU A 417 26.92 21.78 30.26
CA LEU A 417 26.75 23.02 29.50
C LEU A 417 26.44 24.22 30.42
N GLN A 418 25.66 24.02 31.49
CA GLN A 418 25.42 25.07 32.48
C GLN A 418 26.69 25.41 33.29
N SER A 419 27.53 24.42 33.61
CA SER A 419 28.83 24.64 34.26
C SER A 419 29.80 25.40 33.35
N ASP A 420 29.94 24.95 32.10
CA ASP A 420 30.79 25.56 31.06
C ASP A 420 30.40 27.03 30.87
N TYR A 421 29.09 27.31 30.70
CA TYR A 421 28.56 28.66 30.50
C TYR A 421 28.74 29.56 31.74
N ASN A 422 28.54 29.04 32.95
CA ASN A 422 28.77 29.78 34.19
C ASN A 422 30.27 30.10 34.38
N SER A 423 31.18 29.20 33.99
CA SER A 423 32.63 29.42 34.11
C SER A 423 33.11 30.59 33.24
N GLY A 424 32.59 30.73 32.01
CA GLY A 424 32.90 31.85 31.13
C GLY A 424 32.50 33.20 31.72
N HIS A 425 31.32 33.30 32.34
CA HIS A 425 30.86 34.52 33.01
C HIS A 425 31.59 34.84 34.33
N ALA A 426 32.23 33.87 34.99
CA ALA A 426 33.03 34.09 36.20
C ALA A 426 34.46 34.60 35.90
N THR A 427 34.89 34.57 34.64
CA THR A 427 36.28 34.76 34.23
C THR A 427 36.64 36.24 34.05
N LYS A 428 37.85 36.63 34.50
CA LYS A 428 38.25 38.04 34.67
C LYS A 428 39.36 38.54 33.74
N THR A 429 40.02 37.68 32.97
CA THR A 429 41.09 38.14 32.05
C THR A 429 40.56 38.39 30.64
N THR A 430 41.17 39.35 29.94
CA THR A 430 40.79 39.73 28.56
C THR A 430 41.12 38.66 27.52
N ALA A 431 42.09 37.79 27.78
CA ALA A 431 42.43 36.67 26.91
C ALA A 431 41.37 35.57 26.98
N GLU A 432 41.04 35.11 28.19
CA GLU A 432 40.05 34.04 28.38
C GLU A 432 38.64 34.47 27.97
N LEU A 433 38.27 35.75 28.17
CA LEU A 433 37.02 36.31 27.64
C LEU A 433 36.98 36.27 26.10
N LYS A 434 38.10 36.55 25.41
CA LYS A 434 38.17 36.46 23.96
C LYS A 434 37.99 35.02 23.46
N ASP A 435 38.63 34.06 24.11
CA ASP A 435 38.48 32.63 23.82
C ASP A 435 37.04 32.14 24.09
N PHE A 436 36.40 32.64 25.16
CA PHE A 436 34.98 32.37 25.43
C PHE A 436 34.07 32.93 24.33
N PHE A 437 34.27 34.18 23.89
CA PHE A 437 33.50 34.76 22.78
C PHE A 437 33.69 34.00 21.45
N GLN A 438 34.87 33.43 21.19
CA GLN A 438 35.09 32.57 20.03
C GLN A 438 34.36 31.22 20.11
N ARG A 439 34.16 30.66 21.32
CA ARG A 439 33.44 29.40 21.54
C ARG A 439 31.93 29.58 21.72
N LEU A 440 31.46 30.80 22.02
CA LEU A 440 30.06 31.12 22.29
C LEU A 440 29.07 30.65 21.20
N PRO A 441 29.35 30.75 19.87
CA PRO A 441 28.46 30.21 18.85
C PRO A 441 28.30 28.68 18.93
N GLY A 442 29.37 27.97 19.31
CA GLY A 442 29.34 26.52 19.55
C GLY A 442 28.47 26.15 20.75
N TYR A 443 28.63 26.87 21.88
CA TYR A 443 27.75 26.68 23.04
C TYR A 443 26.29 27.03 22.75
N GLN A 444 26.02 28.01 21.89
CA GLN A 444 24.65 28.34 21.45
C GLN A 444 24.06 27.23 20.56
N ALA A 445 24.84 26.67 19.64
CA ALA A 445 24.42 25.51 18.83
C ALA A 445 24.16 24.27 19.70
N GLU A 446 25.07 23.94 20.61
CA GLU A 446 24.91 22.82 21.56
C GLU A 446 23.69 23.01 22.48
N LYS A 447 23.41 24.24 22.92
CA LYS A 447 22.19 24.57 23.69
C LYS A 447 20.90 24.38 22.88
N GLN A 448 20.91 24.75 21.60
CA GLN A 448 19.76 24.58 20.72
C GLN A 448 19.53 23.11 20.35
N SER A 449 20.60 22.36 20.11
CA SER A 449 20.59 20.90 19.94
C SER A 449 19.99 20.20 21.17
N LEU A 450 20.51 20.50 22.37
CA LEU A 450 20.01 19.97 23.64
C LEU A 450 18.51 20.23 23.84
N LYS A 451 18.04 21.44 23.51
CA LYS A 451 16.60 21.78 23.53
C LYS A 451 15.78 20.91 22.56
N VAL A 452 16.22 20.77 21.31
CA VAL A 452 15.52 19.94 20.30
C VAL A 452 15.47 18.47 20.76
N HIS A 453 16.59 17.90 21.19
CA HIS A 453 16.64 16.49 21.60
C HIS A 453 15.90 16.21 22.91
N THR A 454 15.83 17.19 23.83
CA THR A 454 14.99 17.10 25.03
C THR A 454 13.51 17.03 24.64
N ASN A 455 13.04 17.96 23.79
CA ASN A 455 11.64 18.01 23.39
C ASN A 455 11.23 16.80 22.53
N LEU A 456 12.11 16.30 21.64
CA LEU A 456 11.91 15.04 20.93
C LEU A 456 11.81 13.85 21.89
N ALA A 457 12.66 13.78 22.92
CA ALA A 457 12.59 12.75 23.94
C ALA A 457 11.32 12.87 24.82
N GLU A 458 10.80 14.07 25.05
CA GLU A 458 9.51 14.26 25.74
C GLU A 458 8.33 13.73 24.94
N GLU A 459 8.24 13.99 23.63
CA GLU A 459 7.17 13.43 22.79
C GLU A 459 7.25 11.88 22.70
N ILE A 460 8.46 11.32 22.53
CA ILE A 460 8.68 9.86 22.55
C ILE A 460 8.33 9.29 23.95
N MET A 461 8.60 10.00 25.04
CA MET A 461 8.16 9.62 26.39
C MET A 461 6.63 9.65 26.56
N LYS A 462 5.89 10.50 25.85
CA LYS A 462 4.42 10.45 25.86
C LYS A 462 3.92 9.19 25.14
N TYR A 463 4.42 8.92 23.94
CA TYR A 463 4.05 7.74 23.16
C TYR A 463 4.37 6.42 23.88
N THR A 464 5.60 6.27 24.37
CA THR A 464 6.08 5.05 25.05
C THR A 464 5.44 4.78 26.42
N ARG A 465 4.74 5.75 27.01
CA ARG A 465 3.97 5.59 28.26
C ARG A 465 2.49 5.25 28.03
N THR A 466 2.04 5.14 26.78
CA THR A 466 0.64 4.74 26.50
C THR A 466 0.40 3.27 26.86
N GLU A 467 -0.82 2.95 27.28
CA GLU A 467 -1.26 1.56 27.48
C GLU A 467 -1.15 0.76 26.17
N GLN A 468 -1.51 1.38 25.04
CA GLN A 468 -1.39 0.81 23.69
C GLN A 468 0.05 0.38 23.38
N PHE A 469 1.03 1.28 23.54
CA PHE A 469 2.45 0.95 23.32
C PHE A 469 2.92 -0.16 24.27
N THR A 470 2.55 -0.07 25.55
CA THR A 470 2.94 -1.05 26.57
C THR A 470 2.43 -2.45 26.21
N LYS A 471 1.16 -2.57 25.78
CA LYS A 471 0.53 -3.83 25.37
C LYS A 471 1.10 -4.39 24.07
N LEU A 472 1.40 -3.51 23.11
CA LEU A 472 2.04 -3.85 21.83
C LEU A 472 3.45 -4.43 22.08
N LEU A 473 4.24 -3.78 22.94
CA LEU A 473 5.59 -4.22 23.31
C LEU A 473 5.58 -5.52 24.13
N GLU A 474 4.62 -5.70 25.05
CA GLU A 474 4.42 -6.97 25.78
C GLU A 474 4.25 -8.15 24.81
N VAL A 475 3.37 -8.01 23.82
CA VAL A 475 3.12 -9.07 22.82
C VAL A 475 4.38 -9.33 21.97
N GLN A 476 5.08 -8.29 21.53
CA GLN A 476 6.33 -8.45 20.78
C GLN A 476 7.41 -9.20 21.59
N GLN A 477 7.62 -8.81 22.86
CA GLN A 477 8.61 -9.43 23.74
C GLN A 477 8.26 -10.90 24.04
N ASN A 478 6.99 -11.20 24.32
CA ASN A 478 6.52 -12.57 24.53
C ASN A 478 6.75 -13.47 23.30
N LEU A 479 6.46 -12.95 22.09
CA LEU A 479 6.72 -13.67 20.84
C LEU A 479 8.22 -13.87 20.61
N ALA A 480 9.03 -12.81 20.77
CA ALA A 480 10.49 -12.86 20.61
C ALA A 480 11.15 -13.87 21.57
N ALA A 481 10.76 -13.86 22.85
CA ALA A 481 11.19 -14.81 23.87
C ALA A 481 10.76 -16.26 23.55
N GLY A 482 9.63 -16.43 22.87
CA GLY A 482 9.13 -17.74 22.41
C GLY A 482 8.05 -18.36 23.30
N ALA A 483 7.19 -17.55 23.91
CA ALA A 483 5.93 -18.03 24.49
C ALA A 483 5.04 -18.70 23.42
N ASP A 484 4.05 -19.53 23.81
CA ASP A 484 3.08 -20.08 22.84
C ASP A 484 2.27 -18.93 22.22
N PRO A 485 2.32 -18.71 20.90
CA PRO A 485 1.71 -17.53 20.28
C PRO A 485 0.22 -17.36 20.54
N SER A 486 -0.53 -18.45 20.74
CA SER A 486 -1.97 -18.38 21.07
C SER A 486 -2.24 -17.78 22.45
N SER A 487 -1.25 -17.75 23.37
CA SER A 487 -1.39 -17.04 24.64
C SER A 487 -1.43 -15.52 24.45
N GLN A 488 -1.07 -15.01 23.27
CA GLN A 488 -1.15 -13.61 22.89
C GLN A 488 -2.41 -13.29 22.06
N PHE A 489 -3.27 -14.29 21.78
CA PHE A 489 -4.44 -14.10 20.91
C PHE A 489 -5.40 -13.03 21.46
N GLU A 490 -5.82 -13.18 22.72
CA GLU A 490 -6.73 -12.24 23.40
C GLU A 490 -6.17 -10.80 23.41
N ALA A 491 -4.85 -10.65 23.55
CA ALA A 491 -4.18 -9.34 23.52
C ALA A 491 -4.16 -8.69 22.13
N ILE A 492 -4.02 -9.48 21.05
CA ILE A 492 -4.07 -8.96 19.68
C ILE A 492 -5.52 -8.62 19.29
N GLU A 493 -6.49 -9.44 19.70
CA GLU A 493 -7.92 -9.18 19.51
C GLU A 493 -8.39 -7.91 20.26
N GLU A 494 -7.91 -7.70 21.49
CA GLU A 494 -8.14 -6.47 22.26
C GLU A 494 -7.58 -5.23 21.52
N LEU A 495 -6.36 -5.31 20.98
CA LEU A 495 -5.75 -4.20 20.25
C LEU A 495 -6.50 -3.86 18.95
N ILE A 496 -7.03 -4.86 18.24
CA ILE A 496 -7.93 -4.63 17.08
C ILE A 496 -9.23 -3.96 17.54
N SER A 497 -9.84 -4.45 18.61
CA SER A 497 -11.10 -3.91 19.17
C SER A 497 -10.94 -2.47 19.68
N ARG A 498 -9.73 -2.09 20.13
CA ARG A 498 -9.35 -0.72 20.50
C ARG A 498 -8.99 0.18 19.30
N ASN A 499 -9.10 -0.32 18.07
CA ASN A 499 -8.79 0.37 16.81
C ASN A 499 -7.40 1.07 16.83
N ILE A 500 -6.35 0.34 17.23
CA ILE A 500 -4.98 0.86 17.07
C ILE A 500 -4.60 0.93 15.58
N PRO A 501 -3.59 1.73 15.16
CA PRO A 501 -3.20 1.84 13.76
C PRO A 501 -2.92 0.48 13.10
N LEU A 502 -3.52 0.24 11.93
CA LEU A 502 -3.46 -1.04 11.21
C LEU A 502 -2.03 -1.57 11.03
N SER A 503 -1.06 -0.70 10.71
CA SER A 503 0.35 -1.06 10.57
C SER A 503 0.93 -1.74 11.83
N GLN A 504 0.52 -1.32 13.03
CA GLN A 504 0.95 -1.92 14.29
C GLN A 504 0.36 -3.33 14.46
N VAL A 505 -0.92 -3.53 14.16
CA VAL A 505 -1.54 -4.86 14.22
C VAL A 505 -0.91 -5.81 13.19
N LEU A 506 -0.75 -5.36 11.94
CA LEU A 506 -0.15 -6.18 10.89
C LEU A 506 1.30 -6.56 11.24
N ARG A 507 2.06 -5.69 11.91
CA ARG A 507 3.38 -6.04 12.46
C ARG A 507 3.32 -7.13 13.52
N LEU A 508 2.36 -7.11 14.45
CA LEU A 508 2.18 -8.18 15.44
C LEU A 508 1.82 -9.51 14.76
N LEU A 509 0.88 -9.50 13.81
CA LEU A 509 0.45 -10.69 13.06
C LEU A 509 1.59 -11.28 12.20
N CYS A 510 2.38 -10.43 11.55
CA CYS A 510 3.56 -10.85 10.82
C CYS A 510 4.66 -11.40 11.75
N THR A 511 4.86 -10.78 12.92
CA THR A 511 5.82 -11.25 13.93
C THR A 511 5.44 -12.64 14.44
N TYR A 512 4.18 -12.85 14.81
CA TYR A 512 3.63 -14.17 15.16
C TYR A 512 3.97 -15.17 14.04
N SER A 513 3.51 -14.90 12.81
CA SER A 513 3.62 -15.87 11.71
C SER A 513 5.09 -16.19 11.37
N CYS A 514 5.96 -15.18 11.30
CA CYS A 514 7.38 -15.34 10.98
C CYS A 514 8.16 -16.10 12.05
N ILE A 515 7.92 -15.84 13.34
CA ILE A 515 8.67 -16.48 14.42
C ILE A 515 8.20 -17.91 14.74
N SER A 516 6.98 -18.25 14.32
CA SER A 516 6.27 -19.48 14.71
C SER A 516 6.11 -20.52 13.59
N GLY A 517 6.52 -20.19 12.37
CA GLY A 517 6.25 -21.04 11.19
C GLY A 517 4.77 -21.08 10.84
N GLY A 518 4.12 -19.92 10.76
CA GLY A 518 2.70 -19.79 10.43
C GLY A 518 1.76 -19.79 11.63
N ILE A 519 0.61 -19.16 11.44
CA ILE A 519 -0.48 -19.02 12.43
C ILE A 519 -1.36 -20.28 12.41
N LYS A 520 -1.85 -20.74 13.57
CA LYS A 520 -2.79 -21.88 13.65
C LYS A 520 -4.05 -21.53 12.83
N SER A 521 -4.48 -22.37 11.89
CA SER A 521 -5.42 -21.96 10.81
C SER A 521 -6.73 -21.33 11.31
N LYS A 522 -7.31 -21.80 12.42
CA LYS A 522 -8.47 -21.17 13.07
C LYS A 522 -8.22 -19.72 13.50
N GLU A 523 -7.03 -19.43 14.04
CA GLU A 523 -6.62 -18.08 14.44
C GLU A 523 -6.28 -17.23 13.21
N PHE A 524 -5.72 -17.83 12.15
CA PHE A 524 -5.44 -17.14 10.88
C PHE A 524 -6.73 -16.61 10.24
N ASP A 525 -7.76 -17.45 10.09
CA ASP A 525 -9.04 -17.02 9.50
C ASP A 525 -9.79 -16.03 10.41
N LEU A 526 -9.69 -16.19 11.74
CA LEU A 526 -10.27 -15.24 12.69
C LEU A 526 -9.55 -13.88 12.64
N PHE A 527 -8.21 -13.83 12.57
CA PHE A 527 -7.48 -12.58 12.38
C PHE A 527 -7.79 -11.92 11.02
N ARG A 528 -7.92 -12.70 9.93
CA ARG A 528 -8.36 -12.15 8.63
C ARG A 528 -9.73 -11.49 8.74
N ARG A 529 -10.69 -12.14 9.40
CA ARG A 529 -12.02 -11.59 9.68
C ARG A 529 -11.94 -10.32 10.54
N LEU A 530 -11.19 -10.33 11.64
CA LEU A 530 -11.03 -9.19 12.53
C LEU A 530 -10.40 -7.97 11.83
N ILE A 531 -9.39 -8.18 10.97
CA ILE A 531 -8.79 -7.10 10.18
C ILE A 531 -9.80 -6.52 9.17
N VAL A 532 -10.49 -7.37 8.41
CA VAL A 532 -11.46 -6.93 7.39
C VAL A 532 -12.67 -6.21 8.03
N GLN A 533 -13.16 -6.70 9.18
CA GLN A 533 -14.29 -6.09 9.88
C GLN A 533 -13.90 -4.84 10.69
N GLY A 534 -12.66 -4.74 11.19
CA GLY A 534 -12.18 -3.60 11.96
C GLY A 534 -11.65 -2.43 11.12
N TYR A 535 -11.07 -2.71 9.95
CA TYR A 535 -10.38 -1.70 9.12
C TYR A 535 -10.91 -1.59 7.68
N GLY A 536 -11.74 -2.52 7.21
CA GLY A 536 -12.41 -2.47 5.90
C GLY A 536 -11.93 -3.50 4.87
N TYR A 537 -12.80 -3.78 3.89
CA TYR A 537 -12.65 -4.86 2.90
C TYR A 537 -11.46 -4.68 1.94
N GLN A 538 -11.02 -3.45 1.68
CA GLN A 538 -9.80 -3.17 0.90
C GLN A 538 -8.56 -3.88 1.48
N HIS A 539 -8.54 -4.15 2.79
CA HIS A 539 -7.44 -4.86 3.44
C HIS A 539 -7.41 -6.37 3.18
N LEU A 540 -8.37 -6.92 2.43
CA LEU A 540 -8.22 -8.25 1.83
C LEU A 540 -7.03 -8.29 0.84
N LEU A 541 -6.83 -7.21 0.06
CA LEU A 541 -5.65 -7.05 -0.81
C LEU A 541 -4.37 -6.91 0.03
N THR A 542 -4.44 -6.19 1.15
CA THR A 542 -3.33 -6.04 2.10
C THR A 542 -2.89 -7.39 2.69
N LEU A 543 -3.84 -8.21 3.13
CA LEU A 543 -3.57 -9.55 3.66
C LEU A 543 -3.00 -10.48 2.58
N HIS A 544 -3.49 -10.39 1.34
CA HIS A 544 -2.95 -11.13 0.20
C HIS A 544 -1.52 -10.70 -0.18
N ASN A 545 -1.19 -9.40 -0.07
CA ASN A 545 0.18 -8.91 -0.25
C ASN A 545 1.13 -9.40 0.85
N LEU A 546 0.66 -9.47 2.11
CA LEU A 546 1.44 -10.05 3.22
C LEU A 546 1.63 -11.58 3.09
N GLU A 547 0.68 -12.28 2.47
CA GLU A 547 0.83 -13.71 2.09
C GLU A 547 1.84 -13.89 0.93
N LYS A 548 1.81 -13.02 -0.10
CA LYS A 548 2.83 -12.99 -1.18
C LYS A 548 4.24 -12.67 -0.68
N LEU A 549 4.36 -11.77 0.29
CA LEU A 549 5.60 -11.49 1.03
C LEU A 549 6.02 -12.66 1.95
N GLN A 550 5.13 -13.63 2.17
CA GLN A 550 5.32 -14.80 3.04
C GLN A 550 5.54 -14.40 4.51
N MET A 551 4.97 -13.26 4.91
CA MET A 551 5.04 -12.68 6.25
C MET A 551 3.78 -12.98 7.07
N PHE A 552 2.62 -13.18 6.43
CA PHE A 552 1.37 -13.59 7.08
C PHE A 552 0.85 -14.87 6.41
N LEU A 553 1.10 -16.03 7.03
CA LEU A 553 0.74 -17.35 6.51
C LEU A 553 0.02 -18.21 7.55
N SER A 554 -0.92 -19.05 7.09
CA SER A 554 -1.43 -20.20 7.84
C SER A 554 -0.36 -21.28 7.96
N ARG A 555 -0.29 -21.94 9.12
CA ARG A 555 0.59 -23.10 9.40
C ARG A 555 0.27 -24.33 8.53
N SER A 556 -0.90 -24.37 7.89
CA SER A 556 -1.23 -25.38 6.87
C SER A 556 -0.51 -25.14 5.53
N SER A 557 0.00 -23.93 5.29
CA SER A 557 0.73 -23.61 4.06
C SER A 557 2.14 -24.24 4.08
N PRO A 558 2.58 -24.94 3.02
CA PRO A 558 3.95 -25.46 2.95
C PRO A 558 4.99 -24.33 3.00
N LEU A 559 4.63 -23.13 2.52
CA LEU A 559 5.50 -21.95 2.56
C LEU A 559 5.77 -21.44 3.98
N ALA A 560 4.95 -21.79 4.97
CA ALA A 560 5.14 -21.40 6.37
C ALA A 560 6.14 -22.30 7.12
N SER A 561 6.47 -23.48 6.57
CA SER A 561 7.28 -24.49 7.28
C SER A 561 8.72 -24.01 7.50
N MET A 562 9.16 -24.02 8.77
CA MET A 562 10.54 -23.71 9.17
C MET A 562 11.48 -24.89 8.88
N ILE A 563 12.75 -24.58 8.60
CA ILE A 563 13.82 -25.57 8.34
C ILE A 563 13.96 -26.51 9.56
N PRO A 564 13.87 -27.85 9.39
CA PRO A 564 13.76 -28.77 10.51
C PRO A 564 15.09 -29.01 11.24
N MET A 565 14.98 -29.39 12.52
CA MET A 565 16.09 -29.50 13.49
C MET A 565 17.04 -30.70 13.26
N THR A 566 16.62 -31.71 12.48
CA THR A 566 17.27 -33.02 12.42
C THR A 566 17.09 -33.70 11.07
N ALA A 567 18.13 -34.36 10.55
CA ALA A 567 18.04 -35.14 9.30
C ALA A 567 17.06 -36.32 9.35
N SER A 568 16.64 -36.77 10.55
CA SER A 568 15.63 -37.81 10.76
C SER A 568 14.21 -37.40 10.33
N SER A 569 13.91 -36.12 10.12
CA SER A 569 12.62 -35.67 9.56
C SER A 569 12.62 -35.72 8.03
N ALA A 570 13.02 -36.86 7.47
CA ALA A 570 13.18 -37.11 6.04
C ALA A 570 11.82 -37.13 5.30
N GLY A 571 11.27 -35.94 5.06
CA GLY A 571 9.96 -35.70 4.46
C GLY A 571 9.41 -34.29 4.67
N MET A 572 9.94 -33.52 5.63
CA MET A 572 9.54 -32.13 5.89
C MET A 572 10.53 -31.13 5.27
N THR A 573 10.25 -30.65 4.06
CA THR A 573 11.07 -29.65 3.36
C THR A 573 10.67 -28.21 3.73
N GLY A 574 10.91 -27.83 4.98
CA GLY A 574 10.74 -26.43 5.43
C GLY A 574 11.80 -25.49 4.85
N THR A 575 11.41 -24.25 4.56
CA THR A 575 12.26 -23.22 3.91
C THR A 575 12.43 -21.94 4.72
N LYS A 576 11.62 -21.72 5.76
CA LYS A 576 11.69 -20.52 6.61
C LYS A 576 12.76 -20.64 7.70
N THR A 577 13.35 -19.50 8.06
CA THR A 577 14.27 -19.35 9.19
C THR A 577 13.65 -19.91 10.48
N ASN A 578 14.34 -20.84 11.14
CA ASN A 578 13.84 -21.50 12.35
C ASN A 578 14.27 -20.73 13.61
N TYR A 579 13.56 -19.66 13.94
CA TYR A 579 13.85 -18.84 15.14
C TYR A 579 13.81 -19.66 16.45
N ALA A 580 12.92 -20.65 16.54
CA ALA A 580 12.80 -21.52 17.71
C ALA A 580 14.09 -22.34 17.96
N TYR A 581 14.74 -22.82 16.91
CA TYR A 581 16.08 -23.40 16.99
C TYR A 581 17.11 -22.31 17.33
N LEU A 582 17.19 -21.27 16.49
CA LEU A 582 18.29 -20.29 16.46
C LEU A 582 18.44 -19.47 17.74
N ARG A 583 17.35 -19.31 18.51
CA ARG A 583 17.34 -18.63 19.82
C ARG A 583 18.46 -19.10 20.74
N LYS A 584 18.81 -20.39 20.72
CA LYS A 584 19.88 -20.98 21.55
C LYS A 584 21.31 -20.89 20.95
N PRO A 585 21.62 -21.46 19.76
CA PRO A 585 22.99 -21.50 19.23
C PRO A 585 23.52 -20.14 18.77
N LEU A 586 22.65 -19.13 18.58
CA LEU A 586 23.04 -17.75 18.30
C LEU A 586 22.69 -16.78 19.45
N ARG A 587 22.18 -17.27 20.59
CA ARG A 587 21.75 -16.46 21.75
C ARG A 587 20.94 -15.21 21.31
N LEU A 588 19.78 -15.43 20.69
CA LEU A 588 18.91 -14.33 20.22
C LEU A 588 18.16 -13.63 21.36
N ILE A 589 18.11 -14.25 22.54
CA ILE A 589 17.52 -13.68 23.76
C ILE A 589 18.61 -13.61 24.84
N VAL A 590 18.64 -12.49 25.55
CA VAL A 590 19.52 -12.19 26.68
C VAL A 590 18.64 -11.57 27.76
N ASP A 591 18.30 -12.33 28.79
CA ASP A 591 17.31 -11.92 29.81
C ASP A 591 17.84 -10.82 30.75
N GLU A 592 19.16 -10.72 30.89
CA GLU A 592 19.87 -9.68 31.66
C GLU A 592 20.77 -8.86 30.72
N VAL A 593 20.25 -7.73 30.22
CA VAL A 593 21.01 -6.70 29.52
C VAL A 593 21.18 -5.49 30.44
N ASN A 594 22.30 -4.77 30.28
CA ASN A 594 22.52 -3.47 30.91
C ASN A 594 22.40 -2.38 29.83
N GLU A 595 21.33 -1.58 29.84
CA GLU A 595 21.15 -0.47 28.89
C GLU A 595 22.15 0.68 29.08
N HIS A 596 22.77 0.81 30.26
CA HIS A 596 23.68 1.92 30.60
C HIS A 596 25.12 1.69 30.17
N ASP A 597 25.62 0.46 30.29
CA ASP A 597 26.88 0.00 29.69
C ASP A 597 26.63 -1.34 28.97
N PRO A 598 26.21 -1.32 27.70
CA PRO A 598 25.79 -2.52 26.98
C PRO A 598 26.94 -3.49 26.76
N ASN A 599 26.77 -4.72 27.27
CA ASN A 599 27.73 -5.80 27.11
C ASN A 599 27.55 -6.55 25.76
N ASP A 600 26.33 -6.63 25.25
CA ASP A 600 25.93 -7.33 24.03
C ASP A 600 24.95 -6.51 23.16
N ILE A 601 24.87 -6.82 21.85
CA ILE A 601 23.97 -6.15 20.89
C ILE A 601 22.48 -6.25 21.24
N ALA A 602 22.07 -7.15 22.13
CA ALA A 602 20.68 -7.28 22.61
C ALA A 602 20.08 -5.99 23.21
N TYR A 603 20.90 -4.99 23.55
CA TYR A 603 20.46 -3.71 24.11
C TYR A 603 19.56 -2.89 23.17
N VAL A 604 19.65 -3.08 21.84
CA VAL A 604 18.88 -2.29 20.87
C VAL A 604 17.38 -2.65 20.84
N TYR A 605 17.00 -3.78 21.47
CA TYR A 605 15.62 -4.21 21.74
C TYR A 605 15.43 -4.67 23.20
N SER A 606 16.24 -4.19 24.16
CA SER A 606 16.20 -4.57 25.59
C SER A 606 15.99 -6.08 25.85
N GLY A 607 16.82 -6.90 25.20
CA GLY A 607 16.88 -8.36 25.43
C GLY A 607 16.88 -9.20 24.16
N TYR A 608 16.34 -8.69 23.04
CA TYR A 608 16.44 -9.37 21.74
C TYR A 608 17.67 -8.92 20.94
N ALA A 609 18.50 -9.88 20.54
CA ALA A 609 19.63 -9.65 19.63
C ALA A 609 19.23 -9.95 18.17
N PRO A 610 19.29 -8.97 17.25
CA PRO A 610 18.97 -9.15 15.84
C PRO A 610 19.65 -10.36 15.20
N LEU A 611 18.88 -11.23 14.55
CA LEU A 611 19.41 -12.43 13.90
C LEU A 611 20.36 -12.07 12.75
N SER A 612 20.02 -11.06 11.96
CA SER A 612 20.88 -10.47 10.94
C SER A 612 22.29 -10.13 11.46
N ILE A 613 22.37 -9.46 12.61
CA ILE A 613 23.64 -9.02 13.20
C ILE A 613 24.34 -10.17 13.92
N ARG A 614 23.62 -11.14 14.49
CA ARG A 614 24.21 -12.40 14.98
C ARG A 614 24.86 -13.21 13.86
N LEU A 615 24.31 -13.19 12.65
CA LEU A 615 24.96 -13.81 11.48
C LEU A 615 26.25 -13.07 11.11
N VAL A 616 26.27 -11.74 11.12
CA VAL A 616 27.50 -10.95 10.93
C VAL A 616 28.53 -11.27 12.04
N GLN A 617 28.13 -11.31 13.32
CA GLN A 617 29.01 -11.71 14.43
C GLN A 617 29.56 -13.13 14.28
N SER A 618 28.81 -14.06 13.69
CA SER A 618 29.29 -15.43 13.40
C SER A 618 30.42 -15.47 12.36
N ILE A 619 30.66 -14.37 11.63
CA ILE A 619 31.81 -14.19 10.73
C ILE A 619 32.92 -13.41 11.46
N ILE A 620 32.64 -12.20 11.96
CA ILE A 620 33.68 -11.29 12.45
C ILE A 620 34.07 -11.48 13.92
N GLN A 621 33.15 -11.93 14.78
CA GLN A 621 33.30 -12.01 16.23
C GLN A 621 33.11 -13.44 16.79
N LYS A 622 33.57 -14.44 16.04
CA LYS A 622 33.45 -15.88 16.37
C LYS A 622 33.85 -16.26 17.79
N GLN A 623 34.94 -15.71 18.32
CA GLN A 623 35.43 -16.03 19.67
C GLN A 623 34.43 -15.56 20.75
N TYR A 624 33.96 -14.31 20.63
CA TYR A 624 32.91 -13.76 21.49
C TYR A 624 31.63 -14.60 21.39
N LEU A 625 31.08 -14.80 20.18
CA LEU A 625 29.84 -15.54 20.00
C LEU A 625 29.94 -17.00 20.50
N THR A 626 31.12 -17.63 20.39
CA THR A 626 31.36 -18.98 20.96
C THR A 626 31.37 -18.95 22.49
N SER A 627 32.06 -17.98 23.11
CA SER A 627 32.11 -17.87 24.58
C SER A 627 30.72 -17.71 25.21
N ILE A 628 29.83 -16.91 24.62
CA ILE A 628 28.47 -16.67 25.14
C ILE A 628 27.45 -17.77 24.80
N THR A 629 27.80 -18.74 23.95
CA THR A 629 26.88 -19.84 23.54
C THR A 629 27.33 -21.23 23.99
N ARG A 630 28.65 -21.46 24.16
CA ARG A 630 29.22 -22.77 24.54
C ARG A 630 30.07 -22.72 25.81
N GLY A 631 30.39 -21.54 26.33
CA GLY A 631 31.30 -21.35 27.47
C GLY A 631 32.75 -21.74 27.17
N ASN A 632 33.64 -21.61 28.16
CA ASN A 632 35.08 -21.87 28.00
C ASN A 632 35.47 -23.36 27.86
N ALA A 633 34.50 -24.29 27.80
CA ALA A 633 34.74 -25.74 27.73
C ALA A 633 35.45 -26.21 26.44
N ALA A 634 35.64 -25.34 25.45
CA ALA A 634 36.38 -25.62 24.21
C ALA A 634 37.82 -25.06 24.19
N ALA A 635 38.29 -24.42 25.28
CA ALA A 635 39.62 -23.83 25.37
C ALA A 635 40.72 -24.89 25.65
N ASN A 636 40.88 -25.84 24.73
CA ASN A 636 41.99 -26.80 24.76
C ASN A 636 43.16 -26.22 23.93
N PRO A 637 44.23 -25.66 24.52
CA PRO A 637 45.14 -24.77 23.79
C PRO A 637 46.02 -25.46 22.74
N ALA A 638 46.12 -26.79 22.79
CA ALA A 638 47.12 -27.59 22.08
C ALA A 638 46.89 -27.77 20.56
N SER A 639 45.82 -27.22 19.98
CA SER A 639 45.49 -27.41 18.54
C SER A 639 45.42 -26.13 17.70
N VAL A 640 45.69 -24.95 18.28
CA VAL A 640 45.56 -23.66 17.57
C VAL A 640 46.90 -23.15 17.01
N THR A 641 47.66 -24.04 16.38
CA THR A 641 48.78 -23.68 15.48
C THR A 641 48.26 -23.59 14.04
N GLY A 642 47.33 -22.66 13.80
CA GLY A 642 46.67 -22.48 12.51
C GLY A 642 45.90 -21.15 12.45
N ALA A 643 45.75 -20.61 11.24
CA ALA A 643 45.13 -19.30 11.03
C ALA A 643 43.66 -19.27 11.49
N SER A 644 43.21 -18.09 11.96
CA SER A 644 41.85 -17.84 12.43
C SER A 644 40.79 -18.40 11.46
N PRO A 645 39.80 -19.19 11.92
CA PRO A 645 38.87 -19.88 11.03
C PRO A 645 38.01 -18.87 10.24
N GLN A 646 38.26 -18.74 8.95
CA GLN A 646 37.55 -17.84 8.03
C GLN A 646 36.18 -18.38 7.57
N GLY A 647 35.39 -17.53 6.89
CA GLY A 647 34.07 -17.90 6.37
C GLY A 647 33.04 -18.16 7.47
N TRP A 648 32.06 -19.04 7.23
CA TRP A 648 31.06 -19.45 8.23
C TRP A 648 31.56 -20.48 9.27
N ARG A 649 32.78 -21.00 9.09
CA ARG A 649 33.34 -22.12 9.87
C ARG A 649 33.18 -21.98 11.39
N GLY A 650 32.50 -22.93 12.02
CA GLY A 650 32.20 -23.00 13.46
C GLY A 650 30.72 -22.77 13.79
N PHE A 651 29.98 -22.10 12.89
CA PHE A 651 28.54 -21.82 12.99
C PHE A 651 27.74 -22.41 11.82
N ASP A 652 28.38 -23.21 10.95
CA ASP A 652 27.83 -23.76 9.72
C ASP A 652 26.48 -24.47 9.94
N ASP A 653 26.32 -25.15 11.09
CA ASP A 653 25.08 -25.82 11.45
C ASP A 653 23.95 -24.87 11.87
N ALA A 654 24.27 -23.77 12.55
CA ALA A 654 23.30 -22.71 12.84
C ALA A 654 22.81 -22.06 11.53
N VAL A 655 23.73 -21.76 10.61
CA VAL A 655 23.42 -21.04 9.37
C VAL A 655 22.58 -21.89 8.40
N LYS A 656 22.61 -23.24 8.47
CA LYS A 656 21.68 -24.12 7.74
C LYS A 656 20.21 -23.89 8.10
N HIS A 657 19.92 -23.50 9.34
CA HIS A 657 18.56 -23.32 9.85
C HIS A 657 17.99 -21.91 9.59
N VAL A 658 18.76 -21.07 8.89
CA VAL A 658 18.35 -19.75 8.37
C VAL A 658 18.00 -19.90 6.89
N ARG A 659 16.99 -19.17 6.42
CA ARG A 659 16.48 -19.18 5.03
C ARG A 659 17.55 -18.84 3.97
N GLY A 660 17.31 -19.30 2.74
CA GLY A 660 18.10 -18.98 1.53
C GLY A 660 19.50 -19.60 1.49
N GLN A 661 20.19 -19.43 0.38
CA GLN A 661 21.53 -20.00 0.17
C GLN A 661 22.60 -19.41 1.10
N THR A 662 23.57 -20.25 1.49
CA THR A 662 24.76 -19.84 2.24
C THR A 662 25.97 -19.94 1.32
N PHE A 663 26.77 -18.87 1.20
CA PHE A 663 27.93 -18.84 0.31
C PHE A 663 29.15 -18.14 0.94
N ASP A 664 30.32 -18.43 0.37
CA ASP A 664 31.65 -18.06 0.88
C ASP A 664 32.68 -18.06 -0.27
N GLU A 665 32.57 -17.07 -1.17
CA GLU A 665 33.34 -16.99 -2.41
C GLU A 665 34.69 -16.29 -2.18
N ALA A 666 35.80 -16.90 -2.60
CA ALA A 666 37.15 -16.33 -2.45
C ALA A 666 37.70 -15.80 -3.78
N GLN A 667 37.87 -14.48 -3.91
CA GLN A 667 38.37 -13.89 -5.15
C GLN A 667 39.90 -13.85 -5.18
N ARG A 668 40.48 -14.41 -6.24
CA ARG A 668 41.92 -14.35 -6.55
C ARG A 668 42.16 -13.50 -7.80
N GLY A 669 43.31 -12.84 -7.86
CA GLY A 669 43.86 -12.20 -9.06
C GLY A 669 45.20 -12.82 -9.43
N GLU A 670 45.87 -12.32 -10.46
CA GLU A 670 47.16 -12.86 -10.90
C GLU A 670 48.28 -12.64 -9.88
N ASP A 671 49.07 -13.67 -9.59
CA ASP A 671 50.14 -13.65 -8.59
C ASP A 671 51.20 -12.55 -8.81
N LYS A 672 51.45 -12.18 -10.07
CA LYS A 672 52.37 -11.08 -10.42
C LYS A 672 51.81 -9.72 -9.97
N ALA A 673 50.57 -9.43 -10.34
CA ALA A 673 49.91 -8.17 -10.03
C ALA A 673 49.59 -8.05 -8.52
N VAL A 674 49.21 -9.15 -7.86
CA VAL A 674 49.03 -9.22 -6.41
C VAL A 674 50.33 -8.85 -5.66
N LYS A 675 51.47 -9.40 -6.08
CA LYS A 675 52.79 -9.07 -5.49
C LYS A 675 53.16 -7.61 -5.72
N ALA A 676 52.92 -7.06 -6.91
CA ALA A 676 53.16 -5.65 -7.21
C ALA A 676 52.31 -4.72 -6.32
N ARG A 677 51.00 -4.98 -6.19
CA ARG A 677 50.10 -4.17 -5.33
C ARG A 677 50.46 -4.26 -3.85
N ALA A 678 50.86 -5.44 -3.37
CA ALA A 678 51.30 -5.64 -1.99
C ALA A 678 52.61 -4.90 -1.63
N LEU A 679 53.54 -4.80 -2.59
CA LEU A 679 54.76 -4.00 -2.43
C LEU A 679 54.47 -2.49 -2.41
N LEU A 680 53.49 -2.03 -3.19
CA LEU A 680 53.10 -0.62 -3.28
C LEU A 680 52.28 -0.12 -2.08
N SER A 681 51.40 -0.95 -1.50
CA SER A 681 50.38 -0.45 -0.55
C SER A 681 50.75 -0.50 0.93
N GLY A 682 51.81 -1.22 1.32
CA GLY A 682 52.22 -1.38 2.73
C GLY A 682 51.28 -2.29 3.55
N SER A 683 51.77 -3.44 4.01
CA SER A 683 50.94 -4.51 4.61
C SER A 683 50.50 -4.29 6.08
N ALA A 684 50.38 -3.04 6.54
CA ALA A 684 50.29 -2.71 7.99
C ALA A 684 49.11 -1.83 8.42
N GLY A 685 48.10 -1.59 7.56
CA GLY A 685 46.91 -0.80 7.89
C GLY A 685 45.77 -1.61 8.53
N LYS A 686 44.84 -0.94 9.24
CA LYS A 686 43.51 -1.48 9.56
C LYS A 686 42.79 -1.84 8.25
N LYS A 687 42.00 -2.93 8.24
CA LYS A 687 41.22 -3.31 7.05
C LYS A 687 39.75 -2.95 7.16
N THR A 688 39.13 -2.64 6.03
CA THR A 688 37.67 -2.39 5.96
C THR A 688 36.90 -3.69 5.74
N VAL A 689 35.78 -3.85 6.43
CA VAL A 689 34.76 -4.88 6.20
C VAL A 689 33.49 -4.19 5.72
N PHE A 690 32.98 -4.59 4.55
CA PHE A 690 31.70 -4.10 4.04
C PHE A 690 30.58 -5.04 4.48
N VAL A 691 29.58 -4.51 5.19
CA VAL A 691 28.38 -5.24 5.62
C VAL A 691 27.19 -4.71 4.81
N ILE A 692 26.68 -5.56 3.92
CA ILE A 692 25.76 -5.18 2.84
C ILE A 692 24.39 -5.81 3.11
N PHE A 693 23.35 -4.99 3.16
CA PHE A 693 21.96 -5.41 3.32
C PHE A 693 21.18 -5.28 2.01
N VAL A 694 20.54 -6.38 1.59
CA VAL A 694 19.73 -6.44 0.38
C VAL A 694 18.25 -6.32 0.76
N GLY A 695 17.58 -5.26 0.30
CA GLY A 695 16.19 -4.99 0.65
C GLY A 695 15.98 -4.39 2.04
N GLY A 696 16.96 -3.64 2.54
CA GLY A 696 16.81 -2.74 3.68
C GLY A 696 17.48 -3.16 5.00
N ILE A 697 17.93 -2.16 5.76
CA ILE A 697 18.50 -2.26 7.11
C ILE A 697 17.76 -1.30 8.07
N SER A 698 17.59 -1.66 9.34
CA SER A 698 16.99 -0.78 10.36
C SER A 698 18.04 0.03 11.15
N PHE A 699 17.62 1.09 11.85
CA PHE A 699 18.52 1.88 12.70
C PHE A 699 19.06 1.09 13.90
N THR A 700 18.26 0.17 14.45
CA THR A 700 18.73 -0.79 15.48
C THR A 700 19.83 -1.73 14.97
N GLU A 701 19.78 -2.15 13.70
CA GLU A 701 20.83 -2.94 13.07
C GLU A 701 22.09 -2.12 12.82
N ILE A 702 21.94 -0.85 12.41
CA ILE A 702 23.04 0.12 12.29
C ILE A 702 23.73 0.35 13.65
N ALA A 703 22.96 0.63 14.71
CA ALA A 703 23.47 0.83 16.07
C ALA A 703 24.21 -0.42 16.60
N ALA A 704 23.66 -1.61 16.38
CA ALA A 704 24.30 -2.86 16.74
C ALA A 704 25.61 -3.13 15.95
N LEU A 705 25.68 -2.71 14.68
CA LEU A 705 26.91 -2.76 13.89
C LEU A 705 27.96 -1.74 14.35
N ARG A 706 27.55 -0.51 14.72
CA ARG A 706 28.41 0.51 15.33
C ARG A 706 28.99 0.06 16.66
N PHE A 707 28.17 -0.59 17.49
CA PHE A 707 28.62 -1.22 18.74
C PHE A 707 29.70 -2.29 18.50
N ILE A 708 29.54 -3.12 17.46
CA ILE A 708 30.57 -4.09 17.06
C ILE A 708 31.81 -3.40 16.49
N ALA A 709 31.65 -2.37 15.66
CA ALA A 709 32.75 -1.60 15.08
C ALA A 709 33.63 -0.97 16.17
N LYS A 710 33.03 -0.40 17.22
CA LYS A 710 33.74 0.14 18.39
C LYS A 710 34.55 -0.92 19.14
N LYS A 711 34.10 -2.18 19.18
CA LYS A 711 34.85 -3.31 19.78
C LYS A 711 35.94 -3.86 18.85
N GLU A 712 35.75 -3.79 17.54
CA GLU A 712 36.73 -4.26 16.53
C GLU A 712 37.73 -3.17 16.07
N GLU A 713 37.59 -1.92 16.54
CA GLU A 713 38.29 -0.73 16.03
C GLU A 713 39.81 -0.89 15.97
N ALA A 714 40.42 -1.66 16.87
CA ALA A 714 41.87 -1.92 16.86
C ALA A 714 42.35 -2.73 15.64
N ARG A 715 41.45 -3.40 14.91
CA ARG A 715 41.75 -4.32 13.80
C ARG A 715 41.05 -3.94 12.50
N ARG A 716 39.80 -3.49 12.60
CA ARG A 716 38.87 -3.34 11.48
C ARG A 716 38.15 -2.00 11.49
N ASN A 717 37.84 -1.50 10.31
CA ASN A 717 36.80 -0.51 10.08
C ASN A 717 35.57 -1.26 9.51
N ILE A 718 34.35 -0.92 9.95
CA ILE A 718 33.11 -1.48 9.37
C ILE A 718 32.43 -0.36 8.58
N VAL A 719 32.01 -0.68 7.35
CA VAL A 719 31.18 0.21 6.51
C VAL A 719 29.91 -0.55 6.16
N ILE A 720 28.76 0.10 6.36
CA ILE A 720 27.44 -0.45 6.09
C ILE A 720 27.01 -0.02 4.68
N CYS A 721 26.49 -0.94 3.89
CA CYS A 721 25.87 -0.68 2.60
C CYS A 721 24.43 -1.20 2.60
N THR A 722 23.48 -0.48 1.99
CA THR A 722 22.09 -0.94 1.90
C THR A 722 21.40 -0.46 0.61
N THR A 723 20.30 -1.12 0.22
CA THR A 723 19.39 -0.60 -0.81
C THR A 723 18.58 0.60 -0.31
N SER A 724 18.20 0.60 0.98
CA SER A 724 17.46 1.68 1.67
C SER A 724 17.50 1.49 3.20
N ILE A 725 17.00 2.47 3.97
CA ILE A 725 16.74 2.29 5.41
C ILE A 725 15.26 1.92 5.60
N VAL A 726 15.02 0.78 6.27
CA VAL A 726 13.71 0.16 6.41
C VAL A 726 13.29 -0.01 7.88
N SER A 727 12.00 0.15 8.14
CA SER A 727 11.37 -0.15 9.42
C SER A 727 10.06 -0.90 9.22
N GLY A 728 9.50 -1.45 10.30
CA GLY A 728 8.27 -2.24 10.24
C GLY A 728 7.10 -1.47 9.63
N ASN A 729 7.03 -0.15 9.82
CA ASN A 729 6.04 0.71 9.19
C ASN A 729 6.23 0.74 7.66
N LYS A 730 7.45 1.04 7.17
CA LYS A 730 7.78 1.02 5.74
C LYS A 730 7.52 -0.36 5.09
N MET A 731 7.76 -1.47 5.82
CA MET A 731 7.41 -2.82 5.35
C MET A 731 5.90 -3.06 5.23
N MET A 732 5.08 -2.53 6.15
CA MET A 732 3.63 -2.65 6.04
C MET A 732 3.08 -1.73 4.94
N GLU A 733 3.59 -0.52 4.78
CA GLU A 733 3.21 0.40 3.71
C GLU A 733 3.48 -0.11 2.28
N ALA A 734 4.38 -1.08 2.14
CA ALA A 734 4.63 -1.80 0.89
C ALA A 734 3.58 -2.88 0.57
N ALA A 735 2.74 -3.26 1.54
CA ALA A 735 1.69 -4.28 1.41
C ALA A 735 0.27 -3.72 1.58
N VAL A 736 0.12 -2.70 2.42
CA VAL A 736 -1.14 -1.97 2.68
C VAL A 736 -1.64 -1.34 1.40
N GLU A 737 -2.91 -1.60 1.10
CA GLU A 737 -3.59 -0.97 -0.02
C GLU A 737 -3.85 0.51 0.34
N LYS A 738 -3.48 1.40 -0.59
CA LYS A 738 -3.58 2.86 -0.45
C LYS A 738 -4.80 3.41 -1.17
N GLU A 739 -5.41 2.62 -2.06
CA GLU A 739 -6.76 2.86 -2.55
C GLU A 739 -7.79 2.50 -1.47
N SER A 740 -8.05 3.46 -0.57
CA SER A 740 -9.33 3.52 0.12
C SER A 740 -10.45 3.51 -0.93
N HIS A 741 -11.55 2.79 -0.68
CA HIS A 741 -12.80 3.09 -1.38
C HIS A 741 -13.15 4.56 -1.13
N LYS A 742 -12.89 5.42 -2.11
CA LYS A 742 -13.55 6.72 -2.17
C LYS A 742 -15.05 6.40 -2.32
N PRO A 743 -15.93 6.95 -1.46
CA PRO A 743 -17.32 7.13 -1.90
C PRO A 743 -17.31 7.94 -3.20
N TYR A 744 -18.33 7.75 -4.04
CA TYR A 744 -18.37 8.25 -5.42
C TYR A 744 -18.54 9.79 -5.46
N ASN A 745 -17.49 10.53 -5.07
CA ASN A 745 -17.44 11.98 -5.18
C ASN A 745 -17.31 12.36 -6.65
N GLY A 746 -18.42 12.81 -7.23
CA GLY A 746 -18.45 13.33 -8.59
C GLY A 746 -17.53 14.54 -8.75
N VAL A 747 -16.78 14.55 -9.86
CA VAL A 747 -16.21 15.71 -10.55
C VAL A 747 -15.75 16.87 -9.65
N GLU A 748 -14.47 16.83 -9.25
CA GLU A 748 -13.77 18.01 -8.70
C GLU A 748 -13.50 19.03 -9.83
N LEU A 749 -14.53 19.78 -10.21
CA LEU A 749 -14.40 20.97 -11.05
C LEU A 749 -13.66 22.06 -10.26
N ALA A 750 -12.65 22.66 -10.89
CA ALA A 750 -11.73 23.60 -10.24
C ALA A 750 -12.47 24.78 -9.57
N ARG A 751 -12.14 25.02 -8.29
CA ARG A 751 -12.55 26.23 -7.56
C ARG A 751 -11.35 26.90 -6.90
N ASP A 752 -11.01 28.08 -7.41
CA ASP A 752 -10.02 28.96 -6.81
C ASP A 752 -10.43 29.47 -5.42
N SER A 753 -9.42 29.59 -4.56
CA SER A 753 -9.33 30.54 -3.44
C SER A 753 -10.62 30.91 -2.66
N VAL A 754 -10.99 30.08 -1.68
CA VAL A 754 -11.75 30.54 -0.50
C VAL A 754 -11.07 30.05 0.77
N LYS A 755 -10.78 30.96 1.73
CA LYS A 755 -10.21 30.59 3.02
C LYS A 755 -11.31 30.11 4.00
N PRO A 756 -11.14 28.97 4.69
CA PRO A 756 -12.08 28.57 5.75
C PRO A 756 -11.92 29.46 7.00
N VAL A 757 -13.05 29.89 7.55
CA VAL A 757 -13.10 30.60 8.84
C VAL A 757 -12.94 29.60 9.99
N SER A 758 -12.20 29.99 11.02
CA SER A 758 -11.93 29.16 12.21
C SER A 758 -13.20 28.85 13.01
N LYS A 759 -13.55 27.57 13.18
CA LYS A 759 -14.43 27.13 14.28
C LYS A 759 -13.61 27.06 15.58
N ALA A 760 -14.12 27.69 16.63
CA ALA A 760 -13.55 27.63 17.97
C ALA A 760 -13.82 26.26 18.63
N ALA A 761 -12.99 25.90 19.62
CA ALA A 761 -13.17 24.66 20.38
C ALA A 761 -14.38 24.76 21.33
N PHE A 762 -15.11 23.65 21.50
CA PHE A 762 -15.99 23.46 22.63
C PHE A 762 -15.18 23.05 23.86
N THR A 763 -15.32 23.80 24.94
CA THR A 763 -15.01 23.36 26.31
C THR A 763 -16.30 23.47 27.11
N CYS A 764 -16.86 22.33 27.51
CA CYS A 764 -17.97 22.31 28.46
C CYS A 764 -17.41 22.56 29.86
N ASP A 765 -18.05 23.45 30.61
CA ASP A 765 -18.03 23.45 32.08
C ASP A 765 -19.33 24.09 32.61
N GLU A 766 -19.56 23.93 33.91
CA GLU A 766 -20.89 23.74 34.51
C GLU A 766 -21.69 25.02 34.88
N HIS A 767 -22.89 24.78 35.44
CA HIS A 767 -23.66 25.63 36.36
C HIS A 767 -24.55 26.79 35.85
N HIS A 768 -25.86 26.49 35.86
CA HIS A 768 -26.93 27.18 36.62
C HIS A 768 -27.36 28.64 36.33
N LEU A 769 -28.69 28.77 36.16
CA LEU A 769 -29.56 29.87 36.65
C LEU A 769 -29.29 31.31 36.17
N GLY A 770 -30.19 31.82 35.32
CA GLY A 770 -30.36 33.25 35.07
C GLY A 770 -31.59 33.54 34.20
N ALA A 771 -32.42 34.49 34.62
CA ALA A 771 -33.59 34.99 33.86
C ALA A 771 -33.37 36.46 33.48
N GLY A 772 -34.07 36.98 32.45
CA GLY A 772 -34.19 38.43 32.27
C GLY A 772 -34.25 38.95 30.83
N THR A 773 -35.47 39.06 30.31
CA THR A 773 -36.06 40.30 29.71
C THR A 773 -35.23 41.31 28.90
N GLU A 774 -35.78 41.62 27.72
CA GLU A 774 -36.02 42.99 27.18
C GLU A 774 -34.93 43.80 26.41
N ALA A 775 -35.06 43.74 25.08
CA ALA A 775 -35.59 44.84 24.23
C ALA A 775 -34.73 46.04 23.75
N SER A 776 -34.89 46.29 22.43
CA SER A 776 -35.16 47.59 21.77
C SER A 776 -34.09 48.28 20.87
N VAL A 777 -34.42 48.34 19.57
CA VAL A 777 -34.47 49.54 18.68
C VAL A 777 -33.22 50.43 18.49
N ALA A 778 -32.75 50.54 17.22
CA ALA A 778 -32.47 51.85 16.58
C ALA A 778 -32.26 51.81 15.03
N ALA A 779 -33.18 52.46 14.33
CA ALA A 779 -33.16 53.13 13.02
C ALA A 779 -31.94 53.07 12.04
N CYS A 780 -32.32 52.75 10.79
CA CYS A 780 -31.85 53.23 9.48
C CYS A 780 -30.99 54.52 9.39
N ALA A 781 -30.01 54.50 8.48
CA ALA A 781 -29.78 55.59 7.51
C ALA A 781 -28.98 55.12 6.28
N GLY A 782 -29.49 55.36 5.07
CA GLY A 782 -28.74 55.24 3.81
C GLY A 782 -28.73 56.56 3.05
N ARG A 783 -27.76 56.77 2.15
CA ARG A 783 -27.78 57.87 1.17
C ARG A 783 -27.35 57.39 -0.22
N THR A 784 -28.00 57.95 -1.23
CA THR A 784 -27.87 57.64 -2.66
C THR A 784 -27.25 58.79 -3.44
N GLY A 785 -26.87 58.55 -4.70
CA GLY A 785 -26.52 59.59 -5.67
C GLY A 785 -26.15 59.00 -7.04
N GLY A 786 -26.80 59.45 -8.13
CA GLY A 786 -26.57 58.96 -9.50
C GLY A 786 -27.36 59.71 -10.60
N VAL A 787 -26.98 59.48 -11.87
CA VAL A 787 -27.50 60.02 -13.17
C VAL A 787 -27.05 59.01 -14.27
N GLY A 788 -27.63 58.76 -15.45
CA GLY A 788 -28.78 59.26 -16.26
C GLY A 788 -28.51 58.89 -17.76
N PHE A 789 -29.33 59.17 -18.79
CA PHE A 789 -30.68 59.74 -18.88
C PHE A 789 -31.30 59.46 -20.28
N GLU A 790 -32.62 59.18 -20.35
CA GLU A 790 -33.57 59.23 -21.51
C GLU A 790 -33.34 58.59 -22.92
N ARG A 791 -34.36 57.79 -23.33
CA ARG A 791 -35.07 57.71 -24.65
C ARG A 791 -34.30 57.27 -25.93
N SER A 792 -34.89 56.59 -26.94
CA SER A 792 -36.29 56.62 -27.42
C SER A 792 -36.80 55.39 -28.23
N LEU A 793 -38.06 54.98 -27.94
CA LEU A 793 -39.19 54.66 -28.85
C LEU A 793 -39.26 53.35 -29.69
N SER A 794 -40.49 53.06 -30.16
CA SER A 794 -41.13 51.76 -30.52
C SER A 794 -41.63 51.75 -32.00
N PRO A 795 -42.49 50.82 -32.53
CA PRO A 795 -43.28 49.69 -31.98
C PRO A 795 -43.17 48.38 -32.84
N THR A 796 -44.10 47.41 -33.08
CA THR A 796 -45.58 47.23 -32.91
C THR A 796 -46.02 45.75 -33.08
N GLU A 797 -47.15 45.34 -32.47
CA GLU A 797 -48.13 44.27 -32.90
C GLU A 797 -47.74 42.75 -32.98
N THR A 798 -48.64 41.74 -32.80
CA THR A 798 -50.09 41.69 -32.41
C THR A 798 -50.58 40.31 -31.84
N ARG A 799 -51.59 40.34 -30.93
CA ARG A 799 -52.87 39.53 -30.89
C ARG A 799 -52.83 38.00 -30.62
N LYS A 800 -53.74 37.34 -29.85
CA LYS A 800 -54.79 37.68 -28.82
C LYS A 800 -55.32 36.39 -28.13
N GLU A 801 -55.90 36.51 -26.93
CA GLU A 801 -56.84 35.55 -26.30
C GLU A 801 -58.32 35.77 -26.75
N PRO A 802 -59.31 35.02 -26.21
CA PRO A 802 -60.18 35.66 -25.20
C PRO A 802 -60.78 34.79 -24.05
N GLN A 803 -60.71 35.40 -22.86
CA GLN A 803 -61.51 35.32 -21.62
C GLN A 803 -63.02 34.97 -21.67
N THR A 804 -63.56 34.46 -20.54
CA THR A 804 -64.80 34.86 -19.78
C THR A 804 -64.99 33.97 -18.52
N GLN A 805 -65.67 34.33 -17.41
CA GLN A 805 -65.93 35.61 -16.69
C GLN A 805 -66.33 35.32 -15.20
N GLN A 806 -66.68 36.35 -14.41
CA GLN A 806 -66.94 36.35 -12.94
C GLN A 806 -68.24 35.59 -12.51
N SER A 807 -68.55 35.25 -11.25
CA SER A 807 -68.60 36.10 -10.03
C SER A 807 -68.88 35.37 -8.69
N GLU A 808 -68.72 36.14 -7.58
CA GLU A 808 -69.20 36.10 -6.17
C GLU A 808 -70.39 35.18 -5.75
N VAL A 809 -70.69 34.83 -4.47
CA VAL A 809 -70.09 34.90 -3.10
C VAL A 809 -70.97 34.04 -2.15
N HIS A 810 -70.42 33.30 -1.15
CA HIS A 810 -70.93 33.21 0.25
C HIS A 810 -70.13 32.27 1.20
N THR A 811 -70.62 32.13 2.44
CA THR A 811 -69.87 31.86 3.69
C THR A 811 -69.83 30.39 4.16
N GLU A 812 -69.00 30.13 5.20
CA GLU A 812 -68.67 28.85 5.84
C GLU A 812 -69.84 28.05 6.45
N ALA A 813 -69.63 26.74 6.59
CA ALA A 813 -70.24 25.92 7.63
C ALA A 813 -69.27 24.78 8.06
N HIS A 814 -68.92 24.73 9.34
CA HIS A 814 -68.23 23.55 9.92
C HIS A 814 -69.25 22.43 10.20
N LEU A 815 -68.81 21.18 10.07
CA LEU A 815 -69.50 20.00 10.60
C LEU A 815 -68.48 19.09 11.30
N GLU A 816 -68.85 18.60 12.49
CA GLU A 816 -68.04 17.69 13.30
C GLU A 816 -68.14 16.24 12.80
N ALA A 817 -67.20 15.40 13.22
CA ALA A 817 -67.16 13.99 12.83
C ALA A 817 -68.26 13.17 13.56
N ALA A 818 -68.97 12.34 12.80
CA ALA A 818 -69.82 11.29 13.34
C ALA A 818 -68.98 10.08 13.83
N PRO A 819 -69.51 9.23 14.73
CA PRO A 819 -68.85 7.99 15.15
C PRO A 819 -68.75 6.96 14.01
N VAL A 820 -67.90 5.95 14.21
CA VAL A 820 -67.74 4.81 13.30
C VAL A 820 -68.86 3.79 13.52
N ASP A 821 -69.53 3.42 12.42
CA ASP A 821 -70.15 2.10 12.24
C ASP A 821 -69.31 1.35 11.20
N ASP A 822 -69.04 0.05 11.41
CA ASP A 822 -68.27 -0.76 10.45
C ASP A 822 -69.06 -0.97 9.15
N PRO A 823 -68.43 -0.83 7.97
CA PRO A 823 -69.10 -1.13 6.70
C PRO A 823 -69.41 -2.63 6.59
N PRO A 824 -70.60 -3.01 6.08
CA PRO A 824 -70.98 -4.42 5.98
C PRO A 824 -70.12 -5.17 4.96
N VAL A 825 -69.74 -6.40 5.31
CA VAL A 825 -69.07 -7.33 4.38
C VAL A 825 -70.02 -7.59 3.19
N PRO A 826 -69.52 -7.53 1.93
CA PRO A 826 -70.35 -7.83 0.76
C PRO A 826 -70.91 -9.25 0.81
N SER A 827 -72.21 -9.41 0.57
CA SER A 827 -72.87 -10.70 0.44
C SER A 827 -72.76 -11.22 -0.99
N LEU A 828 -72.49 -12.52 -1.16
CA LEU A 828 -72.52 -13.21 -2.46
C LEU A 828 -73.88 -13.04 -3.17
N ASP A 829 -73.84 -12.95 -4.49
CA ASP A 829 -75.04 -12.81 -5.32
C ASP A 829 -75.92 -14.07 -5.29
N ALA A 830 -77.23 -13.86 -5.48
CA ALA A 830 -78.26 -14.87 -5.22
C ALA A 830 -78.26 -16.04 -6.22
N GLY A 831 -77.37 -17.00 -5.99
CA GLY A 831 -77.17 -18.21 -6.80
C GLY A 831 -75.73 -18.74 -6.80
N VAL A 832 -74.79 -17.98 -6.23
CA VAL A 832 -73.34 -18.26 -6.19
C VAL A 832 -72.97 -19.08 -4.94
N SER A 833 -72.00 -19.97 -5.07
CA SER A 833 -71.45 -20.81 -4.00
C SER A 833 -70.29 -20.12 -3.25
N GLU A 834 -70.02 -20.53 -2.01
CA GLU A 834 -68.77 -20.19 -1.31
C GLU A 834 -67.53 -20.87 -1.93
N GLU A 835 -67.73 -21.80 -2.88
CA GLU A 835 -66.68 -22.49 -3.65
C GLU A 835 -66.51 -21.93 -5.09
N ASP A 836 -67.27 -20.92 -5.51
CA ASP A 836 -67.13 -20.31 -6.84
C ASP A 836 -66.01 -19.25 -6.85
N ASP A 837 -65.01 -19.43 -7.72
CA ASP A 837 -63.81 -18.58 -7.82
C ASP A 837 -63.59 -18.06 -9.26
N ILE A 838 -62.71 -17.06 -9.41
CA ILE A 838 -62.38 -16.42 -10.69
C ILE A 838 -61.30 -17.20 -11.47
N ASP A 839 -61.57 -17.46 -12.76
CA ASP A 839 -60.59 -18.06 -13.67
C ASP A 839 -59.82 -16.97 -14.43
N LEU A 840 -58.61 -16.66 -13.95
CA LEU A 840 -57.67 -15.75 -14.61
C LEU A 840 -56.71 -16.45 -15.58
N GLU A 841 -56.75 -17.78 -15.69
CA GLU A 841 -55.84 -18.54 -16.56
C GLU A 841 -55.96 -18.17 -18.06
N PRO A 842 -57.15 -17.80 -18.60
CA PRO A 842 -57.27 -17.26 -19.96
C PRO A 842 -56.55 -15.91 -20.14
N ALA A 843 -56.82 -14.94 -19.26
CA ALA A 843 -56.32 -13.57 -19.41
C ALA A 843 -54.82 -13.43 -19.12
N THR A 844 -54.30 -14.18 -18.14
CA THR A 844 -52.85 -14.26 -17.85
C THR A 844 -52.03 -14.89 -18.98
N ARG A 845 -52.69 -15.60 -19.92
CA ARG A 845 -52.09 -16.22 -21.11
C ARG A 845 -52.24 -15.40 -22.40
N GLU A 846 -52.93 -14.26 -22.39
CA GLU A 846 -53.05 -13.44 -23.60
C GLU A 846 -51.71 -12.77 -23.98
N PRO A 847 -51.33 -12.72 -25.28
CA PRO A 847 -50.11 -12.04 -25.71
C PRO A 847 -50.17 -10.54 -25.42
N GLY A 848 -49.29 -10.05 -24.54
CA GLY A 848 -49.31 -8.65 -24.08
C GLY A 848 -50.18 -8.40 -22.84
N ALA A 849 -50.56 -9.45 -22.10
CA ALA A 849 -51.25 -9.32 -20.82
C ALA A 849 -50.45 -8.45 -19.83
N THR A 850 -51.03 -7.33 -19.43
CA THR A 850 -50.50 -6.41 -18.42
C THR A 850 -51.22 -6.59 -17.10
N LEU A 851 -50.63 -6.07 -16.02
CA LEU A 851 -51.25 -6.10 -14.70
C LEU A 851 -52.65 -5.45 -14.72
N GLY A 852 -52.80 -4.34 -15.45
CA GLY A 852 -54.10 -3.70 -15.70
C GLY A 852 -55.09 -4.54 -16.49
N SER A 853 -54.69 -5.17 -17.60
CA SER A 853 -55.65 -5.95 -18.42
C SER A 853 -56.16 -7.21 -17.71
N VAL A 854 -55.33 -7.86 -16.89
CA VAL A 854 -55.77 -9.03 -16.11
C VAL A 854 -56.64 -8.60 -14.92
N THR A 855 -56.37 -7.47 -14.29
CA THR A 855 -57.23 -6.94 -13.20
C THR A 855 -58.59 -6.47 -13.70
N ASP A 856 -58.67 -5.81 -14.87
CA ASP A 856 -59.96 -5.47 -15.49
C ASP A 856 -60.78 -6.75 -15.79
N TYR A 857 -60.10 -7.80 -16.27
CA TYR A 857 -60.73 -9.10 -16.49
C TYR A 857 -61.23 -9.73 -15.18
N ALA A 858 -60.42 -9.70 -14.11
CA ALA A 858 -60.80 -10.16 -12.77
C ALA A 858 -62.02 -9.42 -12.22
N ILE A 859 -62.03 -8.08 -12.30
CA ILE A 859 -63.18 -7.25 -11.87
C ILE A 859 -64.43 -7.58 -12.71
N SER A 860 -64.27 -7.86 -14.01
CA SER A 860 -65.39 -8.27 -14.87
C SER A 860 -65.98 -9.62 -14.49
N GLN A 861 -65.19 -10.54 -13.92
CA GLN A 861 -65.67 -11.82 -13.40
C GLN A 861 -66.27 -11.67 -11.99
N TYR A 862 -65.60 -10.96 -11.06
CA TYR A 862 -66.08 -10.72 -9.70
C TYR A 862 -67.47 -10.07 -9.65
N ARG A 863 -67.81 -9.24 -10.65
CA ARG A 863 -69.15 -8.64 -10.80
C ARG A 863 -70.29 -9.66 -10.96
N ASN A 864 -70.00 -10.93 -11.22
CA ASN A 864 -70.99 -12.01 -11.29
C ASN A 864 -71.02 -12.88 -10.00
N ILE A 865 -70.19 -12.53 -9.02
CA ILE A 865 -70.02 -13.19 -7.72
C ILE A 865 -70.54 -12.26 -6.60
N VAL A 866 -70.32 -10.95 -6.73
CA VAL A 866 -70.70 -9.89 -5.78
C VAL A 866 -71.15 -8.63 -6.52
N ASP A 867 -72.30 -8.05 -6.15
CA ASP A 867 -72.74 -6.71 -6.60
C ASP A 867 -71.85 -5.57 -6.05
N LEU A 868 -70.73 -5.33 -6.75
CA LEU A 868 -69.81 -4.23 -6.47
C LEU A 868 -70.52 -2.88 -6.60
N ASN A 869 -70.62 -2.16 -5.50
CA ASN A 869 -71.31 -0.87 -5.45
C ASN A 869 -70.39 0.32 -5.78
N ALA A 870 -70.95 1.54 -5.86
CA ALA A 870 -70.21 2.74 -6.26
C ALA A 870 -69.12 3.19 -5.26
N LEU A 871 -69.14 2.70 -4.02
CA LEU A 871 -68.04 2.85 -3.05
C LEU A 871 -66.91 1.86 -3.36
N ASP A 872 -67.23 0.61 -3.66
CA ASP A 872 -66.27 -0.46 -3.93
C ASP A 872 -65.49 -0.16 -5.21
N TYR A 873 -66.17 0.30 -6.28
CA TYR A 873 -65.48 0.81 -7.47
C TYR A 873 -64.60 2.03 -7.18
N ARG A 874 -64.94 2.89 -6.22
CA ARG A 874 -64.04 3.99 -5.80
C ARG A 874 -62.83 3.47 -5.03
N LEU A 875 -63.00 2.45 -4.20
CA LEU A 875 -61.91 1.81 -3.46
C LEU A 875 -60.95 1.09 -4.43
N LEU A 876 -61.49 0.31 -5.38
CA LEU A 876 -60.70 -0.31 -6.47
C LEU A 876 -59.96 0.74 -7.31
N ASN A 877 -60.63 1.80 -7.77
CA ASN A 877 -59.96 2.88 -8.50
C ASN A 877 -58.91 3.61 -7.65
N TRP A 878 -59.07 3.67 -6.32
CA TRP A 878 -58.07 4.23 -5.41
C TRP A 878 -56.86 3.28 -5.23
N HIS A 879 -57.06 1.98 -5.13
CA HIS A 879 -55.95 1.01 -5.14
C HIS A 879 -55.19 1.01 -6.47
N VAL A 880 -55.91 1.07 -7.60
CA VAL A 880 -55.29 1.30 -8.92
C VAL A 880 -54.49 2.60 -8.89
N ALA A 881 -55.05 3.71 -8.40
CA ALA A 881 -54.34 4.99 -8.29
C ALA A 881 -53.08 4.92 -7.39
N ASN A 882 -53.06 4.11 -6.34
CA ASN A 882 -51.87 3.90 -5.50
C ASN A 882 -50.81 3.05 -6.23
N LEU A 883 -51.21 1.96 -6.89
CA LEU A 883 -50.29 1.14 -7.71
C LEU A 883 -49.68 1.99 -8.84
N GLU A 884 -50.52 2.81 -9.48
CA GLU A 884 -50.17 3.82 -10.46
C GLU A 884 -49.23 4.92 -9.93
N TYR A 885 -49.32 5.26 -8.65
CA TYR A 885 -48.47 6.22 -7.96
C TYR A 885 -47.11 5.61 -7.60
N SER A 886 -47.12 4.48 -6.89
CA SER A 886 -45.91 3.80 -6.40
C SER A 886 -44.96 3.36 -7.52
N ASN A 887 -45.51 2.94 -8.66
CA ASN A 887 -44.72 2.54 -9.83
C ASN A 887 -44.48 3.68 -10.84
N ALA A 888 -45.00 4.90 -10.59
CA ALA A 888 -44.92 6.08 -11.47
C ALA A 888 -45.44 5.92 -12.93
N ILE A 889 -45.93 4.74 -13.33
CA ILE A 889 -46.37 4.36 -14.68
C ILE A 889 -47.83 3.89 -14.68
N ASN A 890 -48.52 3.93 -15.82
CA ASN A 890 -49.93 3.53 -15.92
C ASN A 890 -50.11 2.03 -15.65
N TYR A 891 -51.24 1.65 -15.04
CA TYR A 891 -51.49 0.28 -14.60
C TYR A 891 -51.56 -0.74 -15.75
N HIS A 892 -52.04 -0.31 -16.93
CA HIS A 892 -52.04 -1.10 -18.17
C HIS A 892 -50.71 -1.03 -18.93
N GLN A 893 -49.65 -0.52 -18.30
CA GLN A 893 -48.27 -0.52 -18.81
C GLN A 893 -47.29 -1.25 -17.86
N LEU A 894 -47.80 -1.86 -16.77
CA LEU A 894 -47.01 -2.73 -15.91
C LEU A 894 -46.97 -4.16 -16.47
N SER A 895 -45.76 -4.71 -16.63
CA SER A 895 -45.57 -6.12 -16.99
C SER A 895 -46.06 -7.01 -15.85
N LEU A 896 -47.01 -7.89 -16.17
CA LEU A 896 -47.58 -8.86 -15.22
C LEU A 896 -46.53 -9.88 -14.73
N GLN A 897 -45.54 -10.21 -15.57
CA GLN A 897 -44.51 -11.21 -15.26
C GLN A 897 -43.29 -10.62 -14.53
N GLY A 898 -43.10 -9.29 -14.60
CA GLY A 898 -41.96 -8.59 -14.00
C GLY A 898 -42.30 -7.82 -12.72
N TRP A 899 -43.52 -7.95 -12.20
CA TRP A 899 -43.98 -7.23 -11.00
C TRP A 899 -43.96 -8.14 -9.77
N ASP A 900 -43.12 -7.76 -8.80
CA ASP A 900 -42.96 -8.41 -7.49
C ASP A 900 -42.80 -7.31 -6.43
N ILE A 901 -43.35 -7.48 -5.23
CA ILE A 901 -43.40 -6.40 -4.23
C ILE A 901 -43.43 -6.90 -2.76
N ASP A 902 -42.33 -6.69 -2.04
CA ASP A 902 -42.16 -6.99 -0.60
C ASP A 902 -42.92 -5.99 0.34
N ALA A 903 -44.13 -5.54 -0.03
CA ALA A 903 -44.88 -4.47 0.65
C ALA A 903 -45.99 -4.99 1.60
N GLY A 904 -45.61 -5.72 2.65
CA GLY A 904 -46.55 -6.51 3.46
C GLY A 904 -47.54 -5.78 4.40
N ASN A 905 -47.62 -4.44 4.45
CA ASN A 905 -48.40 -3.72 5.50
C ASN A 905 -49.10 -2.40 5.08
N GLU A 906 -49.09 -1.98 3.81
CA GLU A 906 -49.44 -0.57 3.45
C GLU A 906 -50.94 -0.28 3.21
N TRP A 907 -51.85 -1.15 3.66
CA TRP A 907 -53.30 -1.00 3.43
C TRP A 907 -54.02 -0.14 4.49
N GLU A 908 -53.32 0.33 5.53
CA GLU A 908 -53.87 1.17 6.61
C GLU A 908 -53.38 2.63 6.52
N GLY A 909 -54.29 3.61 6.61
CA GLY A 909 -53.89 5.02 6.72
C GLY A 909 -54.98 6.05 6.39
N LYS A 910 -54.59 7.33 6.40
CA LYS A 910 -55.36 8.45 5.83
C LYS A 910 -54.63 8.96 4.60
N HIS A 911 -55.29 8.94 3.46
CA HIS A 911 -54.66 9.09 2.14
C HIS A 911 -55.23 10.29 1.37
N THR A 912 -54.46 10.87 0.46
CA THR A 912 -54.83 12.09 -0.30
C THR A 912 -54.58 11.89 -1.79
N MET A 913 -55.55 12.22 -2.64
CA MET A 913 -55.37 12.23 -4.10
C MET A 913 -54.80 13.57 -4.59
N VAL A 914 -53.76 13.49 -5.43
CA VAL A 914 -53.20 14.63 -6.18
C VAL A 914 -54.00 14.83 -7.47
N LYS A 915 -54.39 16.08 -7.78
CA LYS A 915 -55.02 16.44 -9.06
C LYS A 915 -53.96 16.74 -10.12
N ASP A 916 -54.33 16.60 -11.39
CA ASP A 916 -53.45 16.74 -12.57
C ASP A 916 -52.28 15.74 -12.69
N TYR A 917 -52.38 14.58 -12.01
CA TYR A 917 -51.38 13.50 -12.02
C TYR A 917 -51.00 12.98 -13.42
N THR A 918 -51.89 13.07 -14.41
CA THR A 918 -51.71 12.46 -15.74
C THR A 918 -50.72 13.17 -16.67
N ARG A 919 -50.31 14.42 -16.38
CA ARG A 919 -49.31 15.15 -17.21
C ARG A 919 -47.92 15.15 -16.62
N ASN A 920 -47.78 15.29 -15.31
CA ASN A 920 -46.48 15.36 -14.63
C ASN A 920 -46.15 14.02 -13.95
N ARG A 921 -46.54 12.92 -14.61
CA ARG A 921 -46.53 11.57 -14.03
C ARG A 921 -45.09 11.13 -13.73
N GLY A 922 -44.84 10.66 -12.51
CA GLY A 922 -43.50 10.28 -12.06
C GLY A 922 -42.57 11.43 -11.70
N ARG A 923 -43.03 12.69 -11.68
CA ARG A 923 -42.23 13.85 -11.25
C ARG A 923 -42.31 14.04 -9.73
N PHE A 924 -41.15 14.08 -9.06
CA PHE A 924 -41.03 14.18 -7.58
C PHE A 924 -41.89 13.17 -6.80
N PHE A 925 -42.09 11.97 -7.35
CA PHE A 925 -43.09 11.01 -6.87
C PHE A 925 -42.73 10.37 -5.52
N GLN A 926 -41.44 10.20 -5.24
CA GLN A 926 -40.94 9.59 -3.99
C GLN A 926 -39.82 10.42 -3.40
N TRP A 927 -39.79 10.53 -2.06
CA TRP A 927 -38.82 11.32 -1.31
C TRP A 927 -38.23 10.50 -0.15
N PHE A 928 -36.90 10.45 -0.07
CA PHE A 928 -36.16 9.77 1.00
C PHE A 928 -35.49 10.77 1.93
N ASN A 929 -35.67 10.58 3.24
CA ASN A 929 -34.92 11.29 4.26
C ASN A 929 -33.58 10.59 4.51
N LEU A 930 -32.48 11.22 4.11
CA LEU A 930 -31.13 10.67 4.25
C LEU A 930 -30.40 11.22 5.49
N THR A 931 -31.12 11.82 6.45
CA THR A 931 -30.49 12.47 7.62
C THR A 931 -29.75 11.49 8.52
N GLU A 932 -30.31 10.31 8.78
CA GLU A 932 -29.64 9.27 9.58
C GLU A 932 -28.39 8.69 8.90
N PRO A 933 -28.42 8.23 7.62
CA PRO A 933 -27.22 7.68 6.97
C PRO A 933 -26.16 8.73 6.58
N SER A 934 -26.51 10.01 6.42
CA SER A 934 -25.54 11.07 6.04
C SER A 934 -25.07 11.95 7.19
N GLY A 935 -25.79 12.00 8.31
CA GLY A 935 -25.54 12.92 9.42
C GLY A 935 -25.85 14.39 9.11
N LEU A 936 -26.49 14.69 7.97
CA LEU A 936 -26.85 16.03 7.50
C LEU A 936 -28.32 16.06 7.06
N PRO A 937 -29.05 17.19 7.20
CA PRO A 937 -30.47 17.28 6.81
C PRO A 937 -30.62 17.25 5.27
N VAL A 938 -30.64 16.05 4.70
CA VAL A 938 -30.66 15.79 3.26
C VAL A 938 -31.94 15.05 2.86
N LEU A 939 -32.61 15.58 1.85
CA LEU A 939 -33.73 14.93 1.16
C LEU A 939 -33.30 14.54 -0.26
N LEU A 940 -33.63 13.32 -0.68
CA LEU A 940 -33.47 12.85 -2.04
C LEU A 940 -34.87 12.66 -2.66
N ALA A 941 -35.15 13.35 -3.77
CA ALA A 941 -36.38 13.17 -4.53
C ALA A 941 -36.11 12.36 -5.81
N LEU A 942 -37.00 11.43 -6.17
CA LEU A 942 -36.91 10.65 -7.39
C LEU A 942 -37.84 11.16 -8.49
N MET A 943 -37.41 10.94 -9.74
CA MET A 943 -38.17 11.22 -10.96
C MET A 943 -38.06 10.00 -11.89
N ALA A 944 -39.19 9.57 -12.44
CA ALA A 944 -39.32 8.32 -13.21
C ALA A 944 -40.29 8.49 -14.40
N GLY A 945 -40.32 7.49 -15.30
CA GLY A 945 -41.11 7.56 -16.53
C GLY A 945 -40.71 8.73 -17.44
N ASP A 946 -41.67 9.26 -18.20
CA ASP A 946 -41.47 10.39 -19.11
C ASP A 946 -40.96 11.64 -18.39
N ALA A 947 -41.38 11.88 -17.14
CA ALA A 947 -40.88 12.99 -16.33
C ALA A 947 -39.36 12.90 -16.05
N GLY A 948 -38.77 11.70 -16.08
CA GLY A 948 -37.32 11.52 -16.03
C GLY A 948 -36.62 12.06 -17.30
N LEU A 949 -37.25 11.90 -18.47
CA LEU A 949 -36.73 12.44 -19.74
C LEU A 949 -36.95 13.95 -19.85
N ASP A 950 -38.07 14.48 -19.37
CA ASP A 950 -38.31 15.93 -19.29
C ASP A 950 -37.36 16.62 -18.31
N THR A 951 -36.94 15.92 -17.24
CA THR A 951 -35.96 16.43 -16.27
C THR A 951 -34.59 16.67 -16.90
N GLU A 952 -34.17 15.85 -17.87
CA GLU A 952 -32.92 16.05 -18.63
C GLU A 952 -32.91 17.37 -19.41
N GLN A 953 -34.08 17.96 -19.71
CA GLN A 953 -34.23 19.22 -20.47
C GLN A 953 -34.73 20.42 -19.62
N THR A 954 -35.47 20.19 -18.54
CA THR A 954 -35.91 21.25 -17.60
C THR A 954 -34.70 21.90 -16.93
N CYS A 955 -34.70 23.22 -16.65
CA CYS A 955 -33.55 23.87 -16.00
C CYS A 955 -33.48 23.55 -14.49
N ASN A 956 -32.28 23.69 -13.89
CA ASN A 956 -32.06 23.35 -12.48
C ASN A 956 -32.88 24.24 -11.52
N ASP A 957 -32.98 25.55 -11.80
CA ASP A 957 -33.63 26.48 -10.89
C ASP A 957 -35.16 26.27 -10.85
N ASP A 958 -35.77 25.96 -12.01
CA ASP A 958 -37.20 25.58 -12.10
C ASP A 958 -37.48 24.29 -11.30
N LEU A 959 -36.64 23.26 -11.46
CA LEU A 959 -36.76 22.00 -10.72
C LEU A 959 -36.62 22.21 -9.21
N VAL A 960 -35.74 23.10 -8.76
CA VAL A 960 -35.57 23.43 -7.33
C VAL A 960 -36.76 24.23 -6.79
N ALA A 961 -37.32 25.16 -7.58
CA ALA A 961 -38.52 25.89 -7.20
C ALA A 961 -39.71 24.94 -7.06
N GLU A 962 -39.97 24.11 -8.08
CA GLU A 962 -41.06 23.12 -8.09
C GLU A 962 -40.93 22.11 -6.95
N ALA A 963 -39.73 21.57 -6.71
CA ALA A 963 -39.44 20.70 -5.57
C ALA A 963 -39.73 21.37 -4.22
N THR A 964 -39.40 22.66 -4.08
CA THR A 964 -39.65 23.42 -2.84
C THR A 964 -41.14 23.72 -2.66
N ASP A 965 -41.86 24.05 -3.74
CA ASP A 965 -43.29 24.37 -3.69
C ASP A 965 -44.16 23.11 -3.50
N VAL A 966 -43.73 21.95 -4.01
CA VAL A 966 -44.27 20.63 -3.63
C VAL A 966 -44.14 20.42 -2.12
N LEU A 967 -42.95 20.63 -1.54
CA LEU A 967 -42.75 20.52 -0.09
C LEU A 967 -43.59 21.54 0.71
N ARG A 968 -43.75 22.78 0.22
CA ARG A 968 -44.64 23.78 0.83
C ARG A 968 -46.11 23.39 0.77
N SER A 969 -46.54 22.70 -0.28
CA SER A 969 -47.92 22.22 -0.39
C SER A 969 -48.26 21.14 0.65
N VAL A 970 -47.26 20.36 1.08
CA VAL A 970 -47.41 19.27 2.07
C VAL A 970 -47.15 19.74 3.50
N PHE A 971 -46.09 20.53 3.74
CA PHE A 971 -45.61 20.89 5.08
C PHE A 971 -45.82 22.36 5.47
N GLY A 972 -46.39 23.18 4.58
CA GLY A 972 -46.69 24.58 4.82
C GLY A 972 -45.64 25.56 4.29
N GLN A 973 -45.98 26.85 4.28
CA GLN A 973 -45.17 27.91 3.65
C GLN A 973 -43.83 28.17 4.36
N ASP A 974 -43.67 27.74 5.61
CA ASP A 974 -42.45 27.89 6.40
C ASP A 974 -41.29 27.00 5.92
N VAL A 975 -41.49 26.13 4.92
CA VAL A 975 -40.41 25.34 4.29
C VAL A 975 -39.40 26.29 3.61
N PRO A 976 -38.13 26.31 4.07
CA PRO A 976 -37.10 27.14 3.48
C PRO A 976 -36.65 26.59 2.12
N ASN A 977 -36.07 27.45 1.28
CA ASN A 977 -35.34 27.00 0.09
C ASN A 977 -34.14 26.14 0.53
N PRO A 978 -33.75 25.10 -0.24
CA PRO A 978 -32.59 24.28 0.09
C PRO A 978 -31.28 25.09 0.11
N VAL A 979 -30.39 24.76 1.05
CA VAL A 979 -29.07 25.42 1.20
C VAL A 979 -28.12 25.07 0.04
N GLU A 980 -28.25 23.84 -0.47
CA GLU A 980 -27.53 23.31 -1.63
C GLU A 980 -28.43 22.27 -2.31
N SER A 981 -28.33 22.12 -3.63
CA SER A 981 -29.12 21.16 -4.40
C SER A 981 -28.25 20.50 -5.48
N ILE A 982 -28.54 19.21 -5.76
CA ILE A 982 -27.82 18.41 -6.74
C ILE A 982 -28.87 17.74 -7.63
N ILE A 983 -28.81 18.00 -8.94
CA ILE A 983 -29.71 17.42 -9.94
C ILE A 983 -28.88 16.50 -10.85
N THR A 984 -29.20 15.21 -10.83
CA THR A 984 -28.56 14.19 -11.67
C THR A 984 -29.18 14.14 -13.06
N ARG A 985 -28.34 14.14 -14.10
CA ARG A 985 -28.72 14.03 -15.51
C ARG A 985 -27.98 12.85 -16.16
N TRP A 986 -28.33 11.64 -15.72
CA TRP A 986 -27.57 10.43 -16.05
C TRP A 986 -27.69 10.00 -17.52
N SER A 987 -28.74 10.42 -18.25
CA SER A 987 -28.84 10.19 -19.70
C SER A 987 -27.89 11.10 -20.47
N SER A 988 -27.80 12.38 -20.09
CA SER A 988 -26.87 13.35 -20.69
C SER A 988 -25.42 13.17 -20.23
N ASP A 989 -25.15 12.55 -19.08
CA ASP A 989 -23.79 12.26 -18.63
C ASP A 989 -23.12 11.25 -19.58
N LYS A 990 -22.07 11.73 -20.27
CA LYS A 990 -21.26 10.96 -21.22
C LYS A 990 -20.69 9.65 -20.65
N PHE A 991 -20.58 9.51 -19.33
CA PHE A 991 -20.08 8.32 -18.62
C PHE A 991 -21.17 7.37 -18.12
N ALA A 992 -22.39 7.85 -17.88
CA ALA A 992 -23.51 7.01 -17.40
C ALA A 992 -24.45 6.61 -18.55
N ARG A 993 -24.90 7.57 -19.36
CA ARG A 993 -25.77 7.39 -20.54
C ARG A 993 -27.08 6.61 -20.29
N GLY A 994 -27.53 6.55 -19.04
CA GLY A 994 -28.65 5.72 -18.62
C GLY A 994 -28.89 5.79 -17.10
N SER A 995 -30.05 5.32 -16.67
CA SER A 995 -30.50 5.26 -15.27
C SER A 995 -30.59 3.80 -14.80
N TYR A 996 -31.19 3.57 -13.62
CA TYR A 996 -31.70 2.25 -13.23
C TYR A 996 -32.61 1.66 -14.33
N SER A 997 -32.64 0.33 -14.45
CA SER A 997 -33.56 -0.33 -15.37
C SER A 997 -35.03 -0.09 -15.02
N SER A 998 -35.88 -0.13 -16.04
CA SER A 998 -37.34 -0.06 -15.94
C SER A 998 -37.92 -1.08 -16.91
N ALA A 999 -38.70 -2.03 -16.41
CA ALA A 999 -39.26 -3.11 -17.23
C ALA A 999 -40.52 -2.62 -17.99
N GLY A 1000 -40.49 -2.74 -19.33
CA GLY A 1000 -41.65 -2.42 -20.18
C GLY A 1000 -42.66 -3.57 -20.28
N PRO A 1001 -43.87 -3.33 -20.81
CA PRO A 1001 -44.94 -4.34 -20.93
C PRO A 1001 -44.50 -5.63 -21.65
N ASP A 1002 -43.77 -5.48 -22.75
CA ASP A 1002 -43.34 -6.59 -23.61
C ASP A 1002 -42.11 -7.35 -23.09
N MET A 1003 -41.51 -6.89 -21.98
CA MET A 1003 -40.25 -7.44 -21.44
C MET A 1003 -40.45 -8.79 -20.76
N LYS A 1004 -39.61 -9.76 -21.11
CA LYS A 1004 -39.63 -11.14 -20.62
C LYS A 1004 -38.45 -11.41 -19.70
N ALA A 1005 -38.57 -12.43 -18.86
CA ALA A 1005 -37.46 -12.89 -18.01
C ALA A 1005 -36.18 -13.22 -18.83
N THR A 1006 -36.36 -13.80 -20.03
CA THR A 1006 -35.27 -14.10 -20.98
C THR A 1006 -34.53 -12.88 -21.50
N ASP A 1007 -35.10 -11.69 -21.41
CA ASP A 1007 -34.48 -10.48 -21.96
C ASP A 1007 -33.35 -9.98 -21.04
N TYR A 1008 -33.43 -10.27 -19.74
CA TYR A 1008 -32.29 -10.13 -18.81
C TYR A 1008 -31.14 -11.09 -19.18
N GLU A 1009 -31.45 -12.32 -19.60
CA GLU A 1009 -30.45 -13.29 -20.06
C GLU A 1009 -29.82 -12.83 -21.39
N ALA A 1010 -30.63 -12.31 -22.31
CA ALA A 1010 -30.17 -11.76 -23.59
C ALA A 1010 -29.28 -10.51 -23.42
N MET A 1011 -29.56 -9.66 -22.43
CA MET A 1011 -28.70 -8.53 -22.06
C MET A 1011 -27.45 -8.96 -21.26
N ALA A 1012 -27.50 -10.08 -20.54
CA ALA A 1012 -26.35 -10.65 -19.84
C ALA A 1012 -25.36 -11.36 -20.78
N ALA A 1013 -25.84 -11.89 -21.91
CA ALA A 1013 -25.09 -12.76 -22.81
C ALA A 1013 -23.89 -12.04 -23.49
N PRO A 1014 -22.69 -12.68 -23.53
CA PRO A 1014 -21.51 -12.07 -24.11
C PRO A 1014 -21.53 -12.04 -25.64
N VAL A 1015 -20.95 -10.98 -26.21
CA VAL A 1015 -20.81 -10.79 -27.67
C VAL A 1015 -19.32 -10.86 -28.02
N GLY A 1016 -18.87 -12.07 -28.39
CA GLY A 1016 -17.47 -12.33 -28.73
C GLY A 1016 -16.57 -12.23 -27.49
N ASN A 1017 -15.78 -11.16 -27.40
CA ASN A 1017 -14.93 -10.86 -26.24
C ASN A 1017 -15.46 -9.70 -25.37
N LEU A 1018 -16.73 -9.29 -25.56
CA LEU A 1018 -17.42 -8.30 -24.75
C LEU A 1018 -18.43 -9.00 -23.82
N TYR A 1019 -18.39 -8.64 -22.53
CA TYR A 1019 -19.22 -9.22 -21.48
C TYR A 1019 -19.96 -8.08 -20.76
N PHE A 1020 -21.24 -8.30 -20.43
CA PHE A 1020 -22.12 -7.25 -19.92
C PHE A 1020 -22.46 -7.47 -18.45
N ALA A 1021 -22.37 -6.41 -17.66
CA ALA A 1021 -22.66 -6.38 -16.22
C ALA A 1021 -23.32 -5.06 -15.82
N GLY A 1022 -24.12 -5.10 -14.76
CA GLY A 1022 -25.07 -4.05 -14.38
C GLY A 1022 -26.38 -4.67 -13.92
N GLU A 1023 -27.18 -3.96 -13.13
CA GLU A 1023 -28.43 -4.51 -12.57
C GLU A 1023 -29.45 -4.92 -13.64
N HIS A 1024 -29.49 -4.22 -14.78
CA HIS A 1024 -30.23 -4.60 -15.99
C HIS A 1024 -29.82 -5.96 -16.61
N THR A 1025 -28.80 -6.64 -16.09
CA THR A 1025 -28.41 -8.01 -16.48
C THR A 1025 -28.73 -9.04 -15.37
N THR A 1026 -29.58 -8.70 -14.41
CA THR A 1026 -29.92 -9.56 -13.25
C THR A 1026 -31.39 -9.43 -12.88
N GLY A 1027 -32.24 -10.27 -13.50
CA GLY A 1027 -33.69 -10.26 -13.26
C GLY A 1027 -34.15 -10.60 -11.84
N THR A 1028 -33.26 -11.06 -10.95
CA THR A 1028 -33.59 -11.31 -9.52
C THR A 1028 -33.36 -10.12 -8.60
N HIS A 1029 -32.65 -9.09 -9.06
CA HIS A 1029 -32.27 -7.91 -8.26
C HIS A 1029 -32.21 -6.61 -9.10
N PRO A 1030 -33.17 -6.34 -10.00
CA PRO A 1030 -33.16 -5.17 -10.89
C PRO A 1030 -33.19 -3.86 -10.09
N ALA A 1031 -32.69 -2.77 -10.68
CA ALA A 1031 -32.54 -1.44 -10.06
C ALA A 1031 -31.69 -1.39 -8.77
N THR A 1032 -31.08 -2.49 -8.31
CA THR A 1032 -30.30 -2.52 -7.06
C THR A 1032 -28.77 -2.56 -7.26
N VAL A 1033 -28.04 -1.99 -6.28
CA VAL A 1033 -26.59 -2.15 -6.17
C VAL A 1033 -26.19 -3.63 -6.01
N HIS A 1034 -27.03 -4.46 -5.41
CA HIS A 1034 -26.80 -5.90 -5.27
C HIS A 1034 -26.82 -6.60 -6.64
N GLY A 1035 -27.78 -6.31 -7.51
CA GLY A 1035 -27.83 -6.82 -8.89
C GLY A 1035 -26.60 -6.40 -9.71
N ALA A 1036 -26.16 -5.14 -9.59
CA ALA A 1036 -24.94 -4.65 -10.23
C ALA A 1036 -23.67 -5.37 -9.73
N TYR A 1037 -23.58 -5.67 -8.42
CA TYR A 1037 -22.46 -6.42 -7.85
C TYR A 1037 -22.47 -7.91 -8.26
N LEU A 1038 -23.63 -8.56 -8.22
CA LEU A 1038 -23.78 -9.98 -8.59
C LEU A 1038 -23.50 -10.21 -10.08
N SER A 1039 -24.01 -9.35 -10.97
CA SER A 1039 -23.66 -9.39 -12.39
C SER A 1039 -22.18 -9.08 -12.66
N GLY A 1040 -21.57 -8.18 -11.89
CA GLY A 1040 -20.13 -7.93 -11.95
C GLY A 1040 -19.29 -9.17 -11.61
N LEU A 1041 -19.68 -9.92 -10.58
CA LEU A 1041 -19.06 -11.22 -10.25
C LEU A 1041 -19.31 -12.27 -11.34
N ARG A 1042 -20.53 -12.36 -11.87
CA ARG A 1042 -20.89 -13.26 -12.98
C ARG A 1042 -20.00 -13.02 -14.19
N ALA A 1043 -20.01 -11.80 -14.74
CA ALA A 1043 -19.21 -11.44 -15.91
C ALA A 1043 -17.70 -11.61 -15.68
N ALA A 1044 -17.21 -11.37 -14.46
CA ALA A 1044 -15.81 -11.65 -14.11
C ALA A 1044 -15.48 -13.16 -14.13
N SER A 1045 -16.41 -14.04 -13.74
CA SER A 1045 -16.26 -15.50 -13.88
C SER A 1045 -16.28 -15.92 -15.34
N GLU A 1046 -17.26 -15.43 -16.12
CA GLU A 1046 -17.38 -15.71 -17.56
C GLU A 1046 -16.12 -15.29 -18.35
N VAL A 1047 -15.56 -14.12 -18.03
CA VAL A 1047 -14.27 -13.65 -18.58
C VAL A 1047 -13.11 -14.54 -18.14
N ALA A 1048 -13.06 -14.95 -16.86
CA ALA A 1048 -12.00 -15.82 -16.36
C ALA A 1048 -12.04 -17.21 -17.02
N GLU A 1049 -13.22 -17.80 -17.14
CA GLU A 1049 -13.46 -19.10 -17.79
C GLU A 1049 -13.16 -19.05 -19.29
N ALA A 1050 -13.50 -17.95 -19.98
CA ALA A 1050 -13.14 -17.76 -21.39
C ALA A 1050 -11.63 -17.57 -21.64
N ILE A 1051 -10.90 -17.00 -20.67
CA ILE A 1051 -9.44 -16.81 -20.75
C ILE A 1051 -8.68 -18.08 -20.33
N LEU A 1052 -9.17 -18.82 -19.34
CA LEU A 1052 -8.49 -19.96 -18.73
C LEU A 1052 -8.94 -21.32 -19.29
N GLY A 1053 -10.07 -21.36 -19.99
CA GLY A 1053 -10.82 -22.58 -20.25
C GLY A 1053 -11.70 -22.98 -19.05
N PRO A 1054 -12.59 -23.98 -19.22
CA PRO A 1054 -13.42 -24.47 -18.13
C PRO A 1054 -12.56 -24.99 -16.98
N ILE A 1055 -12.72 -24.37 -15.81
CA ILE A 1055 -11.98 -24.74 -14.60
C ILE A 1055 -12.67 -25.97 -13.99
N GLU A 1056 -12.03 -27.13 -14.05
CA GLU A 1056 -12.53 -28.34 -13.40
C GLU A 1056 -12.55 -28.17 -11.87
N ILE A 1057 -13.73 -27.84 -11.33
CA ILE A 1057 -14.00 -27.81 -9.89
C ILE A 1057 -14.32 -29.25 -9.45
N PRO A 1058 -13.50 -29.89 -8.58
CA PRO A 1058 -13.74 -31.26 -8.17
C PRO A 1058 -14.94 -31.35 -7.21
N THR A 1059 -16.01 -32.00 -7.68
CA THR A 1059 -17.19 -32.34 -6.89
C THR A 1059 -16.95 -33.67 -6.14
N PRO A 1060 -17.28 -33.79 -4.85
CA PRO A 1060 -17.88 -32.79 -3.97
C PRO A 1060 -16.88 -31.75 -3.45
N LEU A 1061 -17.34 -30.50 -3.37
CA LEU A 1061 -16.63 -29.33 -2.82
C LEU A 1061 -16.18 -29.49 -1.35
N ILE A 1062 -16.60 -30.55 -0.65
CA ILE A 1062 -16.18 -30.90 0.71
C ILE A 1062 -15.73 -32.36 0.73
N LEU A 1063 -14.42 -32.59 0.69
CA LEU A 1063 -13.84 -33.93 0.86
C LEU A 1063 -14.09 -34.48 2.28
N PRO A 1064 -14.54 -35.75 2.44
CA PRO A 1064 -14.74 -36.36 3.74
C PRO A 1064 -13.46 -36.41 4.59
N LYS A 1065 -13.60 -36.13 5.90
CA LYS A 1065 -12.48 -36.16 6.87
C LYS A 1065 -12.02 -37.59 7.16
N GLY A 1066 -11.19 -38.15 6.28
CA GLY A 1066 -10.54 -39.46 6.48
C GLY A 1066 -9.29 -39.72 5.64
N SER A 1067 -9.24 -39.27 4.39
CA SER A 1067 -8.24 -39.66 3.37
C SER A 1067 -6.96 -38.80 3.36
N SER A 1068 -6.38 -38.50 4.52
CA SER A 1068 -5.10 -37.77 4.64
C SER A 1068 -3.87 -38.64 4.31
N ALA A 1069 -3.82 -39.22 3.11
CA ALA A 1069 -2.75 -40.11 2.67
C ALA A 1069 -2.37 -39.91 1.18
N SER A 1070 -1.25 -39.23 0.96
CA SER A 1070 -0.48 -39.19 -0.31
C SER A 1070 -1.23 -38.87 -1.61
N ASN A 1071 -0.99 -37.67 -2.14
CA ASN A 1071 -0.60 -37.57 -3.56
C ASN A 1071 0.65 -36.70 -3.71
N LYS A 1072 1.79 -37.37 -3.95
CA LYS A 1072 2.83 -36.83 -4.84
C LYS A 1072 2.23 -36.65 -6.23
N ARG A 1073 2.86 -35.86 -7.11
CA ARG A 1073 2.50 -35.77 -8.54
C ARG A 1073 2.22 -37.16 -9.12
N LYS A 1074 0.98 -37.39 -9.57
CA LYS A 1074 0.63 -38.52 -10.45
C LYS A 1074 0.66 -38.06 -11.90
N ALA A 1075 0.73 -39.03 -12.81
CA ALA A 1075 0.64 -38.85 -14.25
C ALA A 1075 -0.80 -38.46 -14.68
N PRO A 1076 -1.08 -38.20 -15.97
CA PRO A 1076 -2.44 -37.94 -16.44
C PRO A 1076 -3.43 -39.00 -15.97
N ILE A 1077 -4.64 -38.56 -15.59
CA ILE A 1077 -5.71 -39.45 -15.14
C ILE A 1077 -6.15 -40.33 -16.33
N ASP A 1078 -6.36 -41.61 -16.08
CA ASP A 1078 -6.86 -42.55 -17.08
C ASP A 1078 -8.33 -42.19 -17.40
N PRO A 1079 -8.69 -41.90 -18.67
CA PRO A 1079 -10.06 -41.59 -19.05
C PRO A 1079 -11.07 -42.70 -18.69
N VAL A 1080 -10.64 -43.96 -18.62
CA VAL A 1080 -11.49 -45.08 -18.20
C VAL A 1080 -11.79 -45.00 -16.69
N ALA A 1081 -10.80 -44.59 -15.88
CA ALA A 1081 -11.00 -44.41 -14.44
C ALA A 1081 -11.91 -43.20 -14.14
N ALA A 1082 -11.75 -42.09 -14.87
CA ALA A 1082 -12.62 -40.93 -14.73
C ALA A 1082 -14.08 -41.23 -15.13
N ALA A 1083 -14.30 -42.00 -16.21
CA ALA A 1083 -15.63 -42.45 -16.62
C ALA A 1083 -16.28 -43.38 -15.58
N GLN A 1084 -15.50 -44.26 -14.94
CA GLN A 1084 -15.97 -45.12 -13.85
C GLN A 1084 -16.40 -44.31 -12.62
N GLU A 1085 -15.59 -43.32 -12.22
CA GLU A 1085 -15.85 -42.46 -11.06
C GLU A 1085 -17.10 -41.59 -11.27
N ALA A 1086 -17.27 -40.99 -12.46
CA ALA A 1086 -18.47 -40.23 -12.82
C ALA A 1086 -19.74 -41.10 -12.84
N TYR A 1087 -19.65 -42.34 -13.32
CA TYR A 1087 -20.77 -43.29 -13.33
C TYR A 1087 -21.17 -43.73 -11.91
N GLU A 1088 -20.20 -43.94 -11.01
CA GLU A 1088 -20.48 -44.25 -9.60
C GLU A 1088 -21.13 -43.08 -8.85
N ILE A 1089 -20.75 -41.83 -9.17
CA ILE A 1089 -21.40 -40.62 -8.64
C ILE A 1089 -22.87 -40.53 -9.12
N ALA A 1090 -23.12 -40.64 -10.43
CA ALA A 1090 -24.48 -40.58 -10.97
C ALA A 1090 -25.39 -41.70 -10.42
N THR A 1091 -24.83 -42.89 -10.21
CA THR A 1091 -25.53 -44.02 -9.55
C THR A 1091 -25.86 -43.69 -8.09
N TRP A 1092 -24.97 -43.02 -7.36
CA TRP A 1092 -25.18 -42.63 -5.96
C TRP A 1092 -26.22 -41.52 -5.82
N ASP A 1093 -26.16 -40.49 -6.67
CA ASP A 1093 -27.09 -39.37 -6.61
C ASP A 1093 -28.53 -39.81 -6.91
N HIS A 1094 -28.73 -40.75 -7.86
CA HIS A 1094 -30.04 -41.36 -8.09
C HIS A 1094 -30.58 -42.14 -6.89
N ILE A 1095 -29.71 -42.84 -6.12
CA ILE A 1095 -30.14 -43.52 -4.89
C ILE A 1095 -30.57 -42.49 -3.84
N VAL A 1096 -29.81 -41.40 -3.68
CA VAL A 1096 -30.13 -40.32 -2.73
C VAL A 1096 -31.40 -39.56 -3.12
N GLU A 1097 -31.68 -39.40 -4.41
CA GLU A 1097 -32.94 -38.84 -4.92
C GLU A 1097 -34.15 -39.71 -4.55
N GLN A 1098 -34.04 -41.04 -4.71
CA GLN A 1098 -35.17 -41.96 -4.55
C GLN A 1098 -35.48 -42.34 -3.08
N ILE A 1099 -34.46 -42.50 -2.22
CA ILE A 1099 -34.63 -42.92 -0.81
C ILE A 1099 -33.96 -41.98 0.21
N GLY A 1100 -33.57 -40.78 -0.22
CA GLY A 1100 -32.99 -39.76 0.64
C GLY A 1100 -31.57 -40.08 1.12
N LEU A 1101 -31.00 -39.16 1.90
CA LEU A 1101 -29.69 -39.34 2.53
C LEU A 1101 -29.74 -40.43 3.61
N ARG A 1102 -28.78 -41.35 3.57
CA ARG A 1102 -28.59 -42.41 4.57
C ARG A 1102 -28.59 -41.83 6.01
N PRO A 1103 -29.34 -42.44 6.96
CA PRO A 1103 -29.42 -41.94 8.33
C PRO A 1103 -28.05 -41.68 8.99
N GLN A 1104 -27.93 -40.57 9.73
CA GLN A 1104 -26.71 -40.19 10.43
C GLN A 1104 -26.60 -40.85 11.81
N LYS A 1105 -25.36 -41.17 12.23
CA LYS A 1105 -25.10 -41.84 13.50
C LYS A 1105 -25.21 -40.88 14.69
N PRO A 1106 -25.97 -41.22 15.76
CA PRO A 1106 -26.10 -40.39 16.95
C PRO A 1106 -24.76 -39.95 17.56
N ALA A 1107 -24.72 -38.73 18.08
CA ALA A 1107 -23.53 -38.12 18.66
C ALA A 1107 -23.10 -38.83 19.96
N LYS A 1108 -21.79 -38.86 20.25
CA LYS A 1108 -21.26 -39.52 21.45
C LYS A 1108 -21.73 -38.82 22.74
N PRO A 1109 -22.32 -39.54 23.70
CA PRO A 1109 -22.90 -38.94 24.91
C PRO A 1109 -21.83 -38.52 25.93
N CYS A 1110 -22.22 -37.67 26.87
CA CYS A 1110 -21.39 -37.29 28.00
C CYS A 1110 -21.48 -38.34 29.12
N ILE A 1111 -20.57 -39.33 29.11
CA ILE A 1111 -20.59 -40.48 30.03
C ILE A 1111 -19.94 -40.16 31.40
N ASN A 1112 -19.31 -39.00 31.58
CA ASN A 1112 -18.55 -38.68 32.79
C ASN A 1112 -19.31 -37.74 33.75
N ALA A 1113 -19.66 -38.25 34.93
CA ALA A 1113 -20.29 -37.50 36.02
C ALA A 1113 -19.50 -36.23 36.43
N TYR A 1114 -18.16 -36.28 36.40
CA TYR A 1114 -17.33 -35.12 36.67
C TYR A 1114 -17.59 -33.96 35.68
N THR A 1115 -17.93 -34.26 34.42
CA THR A 1115 -18.21 -33.21 33.43
C THR A 1115 -19.47 -32.43 33.81
N PHE A 1116 -20.54 -33.11 34.22
CA PHE A 1116 -21.78 -32.45 34.68
C PHE A 1116 -21.53 -31.64 35.96
N TYR A 1117 -20.90 -32.24 36.96
CA TYR A 1117 -20.49 -31.56 38.19
C TYR A 1117 -19.62 -30.32 37.91
N SER A 1118 -18.68 -30.42 36.98
CA SER A 1118 -17.74 -29.33 36.67
C SER A 1118 -18.38 -28.12 36.01
N LYS A 1119 -19.50 -28.31 35.30
CA LYS A 1119 -20.32 -27.23 34.75
C LYS A 1119 -21.11 -26.52 35.86
N VAL A 1120 -21.82 -27.28 36.70
CA VAL A 1120 -22.67 -26.73 37.77
C VAL A 1120 -21.84 -26.01 38.85
N ASN A 1121 -20.72 -26.59 39.25
CA ASN A 1121 -19.91 -26.06 40.37
C ASN A 1121 -18.74 -25.16 39.93
N TYR A 1122 -18.76 -24.64 38.71
CA TYR A 1122 -17.69 -23.79 38.16
C TYR A 1122 -17.52 -22.47 38.92
N GLU A 1123 -18.62 -21.76 39.18
CA GLU A 1123 -18.58 -20.46 39.87
C GLU A 1123 -18.19 -20.59 41.35
N ALA A 1124 -18.69 -21.62 42.03
CA ALA A 1124 -18.30 -21.95 43.39
C ALA A 1124 -16.80 -22.28 43.51
N ALA A 1125 -16.23 -22.98 42.51
CA ALA A 1125 -14.79 -23.21 42.44
C ALA A 1125 -14.00 -21.91 42.21
N ARG A 1126 -14.51 -21.00 41.37
CA ARG A 1126 -13.90 -19.69 41.10
C ARG A 1126 -13.87 -18.79 42.34
N GLN A 1127 -15.00 -18.62 43.03
CA GLN A 1127 -15.07 -17.82 44.26
C GLN A 1127 -14.12 -18.36 45.35
N ARG A 1128 -13.96 -19.69 45.44
CA ARG A 1128 -12.99 -20.36 46.35
C ARG A 1128 -11.52 -20.17 45.94
N CYS A 1129 -11.22 -19.81 44.69
CA CYS A 1129 -9.89 -19.37 44.28
C CYS A 1129 -9.63 -17.92 44.68
N GLU A 1130 -10.58 -17.04 44.36
CA GLU A 1130 -10.46 -15.58 44.51
C GLU A 1130 -10.38 -15.18 46.00
N THR A 1131 -11.21 -15.78 46.86
CA THR A 1131 -11.18 -15.58 48.34
C THR A 1131 -9.92 -16.09 49.04
N ARG A 1132 -9.06 -16.88 48.38
CA ARG A 1132 -7.81 -17.42 48.96
C ARG A 1132 -6.56 -16.63 48.57
N ARG A 1133 -6.68 -15.54 47.81
CA ARG A 1133 -5.54 -14.70 47.42
C ARG A 1133 -5.12 -13.73 48.53
N ARG A 1134 -3.82 -13.49 48.64
CA ARG A 1134 -3.24 -12.43 49.47
C ARG A 1134 -3.40 -11.08 48.76
N PRO A 1135 -3.59 -9.96 49.48
CA PRO A 1135 -3.54 -8.63 48.87
C PRO A 1135 -2.20 -8.43 48.14
N GLY A 1136 -2.25 -7.95 46.89
CA GLY A 1136 -1.07 -7.74 46.03
C GLY A 1136 -0.94 -8.67 44.81
N LYS A 1137 -1.86 -9.63 44.60
CA LYS A 1137 -2.04 -10.31 43.30
C LYS A 1137 -3.45 -10.08 42.74
N GLY A 1138 -3.57 -10.01 41.42
CA GLY A 1138 -4.75 -9.52 40.69
C GLY A 1138 -6.08 -10.22 41.01
N SER A 1139 -7.18 -9.55 40.69
CA SER A 1139 -8.53 -9.81 41.24
C SER A 1139 -9.26 -11.05 40.72
N ARG A 1140 -8.89 -11.62 39.56
CA ARG A 1140 -9.59 -12.78 38.95
C ARG A 1140 -8.73 -14.04 38.91
N ALA A 1141 -9.32 -15.19 39.22
CA ALA A 1141 -8.65 -16.49 39.12
C ALA A 1141 -8.57 -16.98 37.66
N SER A 1142 -7.46 -17.64 37.30
CA SER A 1142 -7.27 -18.20 35.95
C SER A 1142 -8.06 -19.50 35.76
N ALA A 1143 -8.47 -19.79 34.53
CA ALA A 1143 -9.21 -21.02 34.21
C ALA A 1143 -8.48 -22.32 34.63
N ASN A 1144 -7.14 -22.31 34.67
CA ASN A 1144 -6.35 -23.44 35.17
C ASN A 1144 -6.43 -23.59 36.71
N GLU A 1145 -6.42 -22.49 37.47
CA GLU A 1145 -6.67 -22.51 38.93
C GLU A 1145 -8.10 -22.97 39.23
N VAL A 1146 -9.10 -22.41 38.52
CA VAL A 1146 -10.51 -22.79 38.70
C VAL A 1146 -10.70 -24.27 38.40
N ARG A 1147 -10.24 -24.78 37.24
CA ARG A 1147 -10.31 -26.22 36.90
C ARG A 1147 -9.60 -27.10 37.93
N GLY A 1148 -8.48 -26.65 38.48
CA GLY A 1148 -7.78 -27.32 39.57
C GLY A 1148 -8.63 -27.42 40.84
N MET A 1149 -9.30 -26.32 41.22
CA MET A 1149 -10.21 -26.28 42.37
C MET A 1149 -11.52 -27.06 42.12
N THR A 1150 -12.10 -27.06 40.92
CA THR A 1150 -13.25 -27.90 40.57
C THR A 1150 -12.90 -29.38 40.66
N SER A 1151 -11.71 -29.78 40.20
CA SER A 1151 -11.21 -31.17 40.33
C SER A 1151 -10.95 -31.55 41.78
N LYS A 1152 -10.46 -30.62 42.61
CA LYS A 1152 -10.29 -30.80 44.05
C LYS A 1152 -11.63 -30.94 44.77
N MET A 1153 -12.59 -30.05 44.47
CA MET A 1153 -13.95 -30.10 45.01
C MET A 1153 -14.64 -31.41 44.66
N TRP A 1154 -14.55 -31.91 43.42
CA TRP A 1154 -15.09 -33.23 43.05
C TRP A 1154 -14.56 -34.36 43.93
N LYS A 1155 -13.25 -34.35 44.23
CA LYS A 1155 -12.60 -35.34 45.11
C LYS A 1155 -13.03 -35.21 46.57
N GLU A 1156 -13.32 -34.00 47.03
CA GLU A 1156 -13.76 -33.68 48.41
C GLU A 1156 -15.28 -33.88 48.62
N THR A 1157 -16.09 -33.80 47.56
CA THR A 1157 -17.54 -34.03 47.56
C THR A 1157 -17.89 -35.48 47.93
N SER A 1158 -18.91 -35.65 48.78
CA SER A 1158 -19.36 -36.94 49.31
C SER A 1158 -20.10 -37.81 48.27
N PRO A 1159 -20.20 -39.14 48.47
CA PRO A 1159 -20.92 -40.02 47.54
C PRO A 1159 -22.38 -39.61 47.30
N ALA A 1160 -23.07 -39.14 48.35
CA ALA A 1160 -24.47 -38.69 48.26
C ALA A 1160 -24.64 -37.46 47.34
N GLU A 1161 -23.66 -36.56 47.34
CA GLU A 1161 -23.63 -35.37 46.47
C GLU A 1161 -23.15 -35.68 45.04
N ARG A 1162 -22.43 -36.79 44.80
CA ARG A 1162 -22.06 -37.25 43.45
C ARG A 1162 -23.19 -38.00 42.75
N ALA A 1163 -24.00 -38.75 43.51
CA ALA A 1163 -25.11 -39.56 43.02
C ALA A 1163 -26.00 -38.91 41.93
N PRO A 1164 -26.45 -37.64 42.03
CA PRO A 1164 -27.25 -37.02 40.96
C PRO A 1164 -26.48 -36.86 39.63
N PHE A 1165 -25.18 -36.55 39.68
CA PHE A 1165 -24.35 -36.40 38.48
C PHE A 1165 -23.98 -37.75 37.85
N GLU A 1166 -23.88 -38.80 38.68
CA GLU A 1166 -23.69 -40.19 38.24
C GLU A 1166 -24.98 -40.73 37.60
N ALA A 1167 -26.16 -40.42 38.17
CA ALA A 1167 -27.46 -40.72 37.57
C ALA A 1167 -27.68 -40.00 36.22
N MET A 1168 -27.30 -38.71 36.11
CA MET A 1168 -27.36 -37.97 34.83
C MET A 1168 -26.46 -38.58 33.75
N ALA A 1169 -25.29 -39.09 34.12
CA ALA A 1169 -24.38 -39.76 33.19
C ALA A 1169 -24.93 -41.10 32.70
N GLU A 1170 -25.50 -41.91 33.59
CA GLU A 1170 -26.11 -43.19 33.23
C GLU A 1170 -27.41 -43.00 32.42
N ALA A 1171 -28.24 -41.99 32.73
CA ALA A 1171 -29.40 -41.62 31.92
C ALA A 1171 -29.00 -41.20 30.49
N SER A 1172 -27.95 -40.38 30.36
CA SER A 1172 -27.40 -39.96 29.05
C SER A 1172 -26.88 -41.14 28.22
N LYS A 1173 -26.34 -42.16 28.88
CA LYS A 1173 -25.84 -43.40 28.28
C LYS A 1173 -26.99 -44.32 27.84
N THR A 1174 -28.04 -44.45 28.65
CA THR A 1174 -29.24 -45.23 28.29
C THR A 1174 -29.98 -44.62 27.10
N ALA A 1175 -30.19 -43.29 27.09
CA ALA A 1175 -30.81 -42.59 25.96
C ALA A 1175 -30.06 -42.82 24.65
N HIS A 1176 -28.74 -42.61 24.64
CA HIS A 1176 -27.91 -42.86 23.45
C HIS A 1176 -27.92 -44.33 22.98
N THR A 1177 -28.11 -45.29 23.90
CA THR A 1177 -28.22 -46.70 23.53
C THR A 1177 -29.51 -46.96 22.75
N ALA A 1178 -30.64 -46.38 23.17
CA ALA A 1178 -31.90 -46.45 22.43
C ALA A 1178 -31.83 -45.73 21.07
N GLU A 1179 -31.22 -44.54 21.01
CA GLU A 1179 -30.97 -43.82 19.74
C GLU A 1179 -30.15 -44.66 18.77
N MET A 1180 -29.11 -45.35 19.27
CA MET A 1180 -28.28 -46.25 18.47
C MET A 1180 -29.04 -47.47 17.93
N GLU A 1181 -30.01 -48.01 18.66
CA GLU A 1181 -30.88 -49.09 18.17
C GLU A 1181 -31.91 -48.64 17.12
N VAL A 1182 -32.34 -47.38 17.16
CA VAL A 1182 -33.15 -46.78 16.10
C VAL A 1182 -32.31 -46.54 14.85
N PHE A 1183 -31.13 -45.91 15.01
CA PHE A 1183 -30.18 -45.69 13.92
C PHE A 1183 -29.77 -47.00 13.23
N ASN A 1184 -29.40 -48.04 13.97
CA ASN A 1184 -28.95 -49.32 13.39
C ASN A 1184 -30.05 -49.98 12.54
N ARG A 1185 -31.33 -49.85 12.92
CA ARG A 1185 -32.46 -50.37 12.13
C ARG A 1185 -32.69 -49.54 10.87
N ALA A 1186 -32.81 -48.21 10.99
CA ALA A 1186 -33.04 -47.33 9.85
C ALA A 1186 -31.91 -47.41 8.81
N ALA A 1187 -30.67 -47.51 9.27
CA ALA A 1187 -29.49 -47.71 8.43
C ALA A 1187 -29.54 -49.04 7.66
N ALA A 1188 -29.92 -50.15 8.32
CA ALA A 1188 -29.99 -51.46 7.67
C ALA A 1188 -31.11 -51.56 6.62
N THR A 1189 -32.24 -50.87 6.83
CA THR A 1189 -33.30 -50.73 5.81
C THR A 1189 -32.78 -49.96 4.59
N TRP A 1190 -32.19 -48.78 4.82
CA TRP A 1190 -31.65 -47.94 3.75
C TRP A 1190 -30.55 -48.66 2.93
N ASP A 1191 -29.64 -49.37 3.59
CA ASP A 1191 -28.58 -50.14 2.90
C ASP A 1191 -29.15 -51.22 1.96
N LYS A 1192 -30.28 -51.84 2.32
CA LYS A 1192 -30.98 -52.82 1.47
C LYS A 1192 -31.62 -52.15 0.27
N GLU A 1193 -32.37 -51.08 0.48
CA GLU A 1193 -33.10 -50.35 -0.57
C GLU A 1193 -32.14 -49.68 -1.57
N ALA A 1194 -31.03 -49.12 -1.08
CA ALA A 1194 -29.93 -48.61 -1.91
C ALA A 1194 -29.33 -49.69 -2.83
N THR A 1195 -29.16 -50.91 -2.32
CA THR A 1195 -28.63 -52.04 -3.11
C THR A 1195 -29.61 -52.47 -4.21
N GLU A 1196 -30.91 -52.50 -3.93
CA GLU A 1196 -31.95 -52.85 -4.90
C GLU A 1196 -32.11 -51.77 -5.99
N LEU A 1197 -32.05 -50.49 -5.63
CA LEU A 1197 -32.03 -49.37 -6.57
C LEU A 1197 -30.76 -49.36 -7.44
N ARG A 1198 -29.58 -49.61 -6.86
CA ARG A 1198 -28.32 -49.69 -7.63
C ARG A 1198 -28.39 -50.76 -8.73
N LEU A 1199 -28.85 -51.96 -8.41
CA LEU A 1199 -29.00 -53.08 -9.36
C LEU A 1199 -30.10 -52.87 -10.42
N LYS A 1200 -30.96 -51.85 -10.24
CA LYS A 1200 -31.89 -51.37 -11.26
C LYS A 1200 -31.20 -50.33 -12.16
N TYR A 1201 -30.57 -49.31 -11.57
CA TYR A 1201 -29.87 -48.26 -12.30
C TYR A 1201 -28.76 -48.82 -13.21
N GLU A 1202 -27.96 -49.76 -12.71
CA GLU A 1202 -26.89 -50.45 -13.47
C GLU A 1202 -27.40 -51.31 -14.64
N ARG A 1203 -28.71 -51.59 -14.71
CA ARG A 1203 -29.37 -52.31 -15.81
C ARG A 1203 -29.97 -51.37 -16.86
N GLU A 1204 -30.46 -50.21 -16.41
CA GLU A 1204 -31.11 -49.21 -17.25
C GLU A 1204 -30.08 -48.27 -17.91
N HIS A 1205 -28.95 -48.03 -17.24
CA HIS A 1205 -27.84 -47.21 -17.70
C HIS A 1205 -26.54 -48.04 -17.74
N PRO A 1206 -26.15 -48.63 -18.87
CA PRO A 1206 -24.91 -49.41 -18.96
C PRO A 1206 -23.66 -48.53 -18.78
N ASN A 1207 -22.65 -49.05 -18.08
CA ASN A 1207 -21.46 -48.29 -17.68
C ASN A 1207 -20.54 -47.96 -18.90
N PRO A 1208 -20.35 -46.67 -19.25
CA PRO A 1208 -19.58 -46.27 -20.43
C PRO A 1208 -18.07 -46.51 -20.31
N ALA A 1209 -17.52 -46.66 -19.09
CA ALA A 1209 -16.11 -46.99 -18.89
C ALA A 1209 -15.74 -48.35 -19.51
N VAL A 1210 -16.70 -49.29 -19.54
CA VAL A 1210 -16.52 -50.63 -20.13
C VAL A 1210 -16.38 -50.55 -21.65
N GLU A 1211 -17.22 -49.76 -22.33
CA GLU A 1211 -17.11 -49.53 -23.78
C GLU A 1211 -15.83 -48.77 -24.14
N MET A 1212 -15.46 -47.75 -23.35
CA MET A 1212 -14.22 -47.01 -23.55
C MET A 1212 -12.99 -47.93 -23.45
N ALA A 1213 -12.94 -48.82 -22.44
CA ALA A 1213 -11.87 -49.79 -22.28
C ALA A 1213 -11.77 -50.77 -23.46
N LEU A 1214 -12.90 -51.29 -23.96
CA LEU A 1214 -12.95 -52.14 -25.15
C LEU A 1214 -12.40 -51.40 -26.39
N SER A 1215 -12.83 -50.16 -26.62
CA SER A 1215 -12.36 -49.35 -27.75
C SER A 1215 -10.85 -49.01 -27.65
N ALA A 1216 -10.31 -48.88 -26.44
CA ALA A 1216 -8.89 -48.63 -26.20
C ALA A 1216 -8.04 -49.87 -26.53
N ALA A 1217 -8.54 -51.08 -26.24
CA ALA A 1217 -7.91 -52.33 -26.63
C ALA A 1217 -7.84 -52.47 -28.17
N GLU A 1218 -8.94 -52.22 -28.88
CA GLU A 1218 -8.96 -52.25 -30.36
C GLU A 1218 -7.99 -51.23 -30.98
N ARG A 1219 -7.99 -49.99 -30.49
CA ARG A 1219 -7.07 -48.94 -30.95
C ARG A 1219 -5.61 -49.33 -30.73
N THR A 1220 -5.30 -50.00 -29.63
CA THR A 1220 -3.96 -50.50 -29.32
C THR A 1220 -3.54 -51.62 -30.28
N ALA A 1221 -4.42 -52.59 -30.52
CA ALA A 1221 -4.18 -53.67 -31.48
C ALA A 1221 -4.01 -53.17 -32.94
N ARG A 1222 -4.71 -52.11 -33.33
CA ARG A 1222 -4.50 -51.42 -34.62
C ARG A 1222 -3.12 -50.75 -34.69
N ARG A 1223 -2.65 -50.17 -33.59
CA ARG A 1223 -1.42 -49.36 -33.54
C ARG A 1223 -0.13 -50.20 -33.57
N THR A 1224 -0.14 -51.41 -32.99
CA THR A 1224 0.95 -52.39 -33.18
C THR A 1224 1.04 -52.89 -34.62
N ARG A 1225 -0.11 -53.06 -35.30
CA ARG A 1225 -0.18 -53.60 -36.68
C ARG A 1225 0.31 -52.65 -37.78
N MET A 1226 0.58 -51.39 -37.48
CA MET A 1226 1.04 -50.37 -38.45
C MET A 1226 2.49 -49.90 -38.23
N LYS A 1227 3.25 -50.55 -37.34
CA LYS A 1227 4.61 -50.09 -36.97
C LYS A 1227 5.72 -51.13 -37.07
N VAL A 1228 5.43 -52.27 -37.67
CA VAL A 1228 6.41 -53.30 -38.04
C VAL A 1228 6.14 -53.74 -39.48
N ASP A 1229 6.58 -52.91 -40.42
CA ASP A 1229 6.85 -53.33 -41.79
C ASP A 1229 8.17 -52.67 -42.21
N SER A 1230 9.01 -53.42 -42.92
CA SER A 1230 10.48 -53.27 -42.85
C SER A 1230 11.13 -52.60 -44.06
N TYR A 1231 12.35 -52.10 -43.88
CA TYR A 1231 13.41 -52.28 -44.89
C TYR A 1231 14.81 -52.31 -44.23
N ALA A 1232 15.51 -53.45 -44.35
CA ALA A 1232 16.93 -53.71 -43.99
C ALA A 1232 17.35 -53.47 -42.51
N ASP A 1233 18.16 -54.29 -41.84
CA ASP A 1233 18.81 -55.60 -42.13
C ASP A 1233 18.80 -56.40 -40.80
N ALA A 1234 18.35 -57.67 -40.76
CA ALA A 1234 19.10 -58.92 -40.98
C ALA A 1234 19.59 -59.59 -39.67
N ASP A 1235 19.76 -60.92 -39.74
CA ASP A 1235 20.36 -61.85 -38.77
C ASP A 1235 19.74 -62.08 -37.36
N ALA A 1236 18.95 -63.17 -37.32
CA ALA A 1236 19.20 -64.40 -36.53
C ALA A 1236 18.43 -64.69 -35.21
N SER A 1237 17.85 -65.91 -35.18
CA SER A 1237 17.63 -66.84 -34.05
C SER A 1237 16.97 -66.30 -32.76
N ASP A 1238 15.71 -66.67 -32.48
CA ASP A 1238 15.29 -67.88 -31.72
C ASP A 1238 14.93 -67.51 -30.26
N LEU A 1239 14.04 -68.19 -29.50
CA LEU A 1239 13.21 -69.38 -29.74
C LEU A 1239 11.98 -69.33 -28.78
N GLU A 1240 11.01 -70.25 -28.99
CA GLU A 1240 9.95 -70.66 -28.05
C GLU A 1240 8.85 -69.66 -27.61
N MET A 1241 7.60 -70.09 -27.32
CA MET A 1241 6.75 -71.13 -27.93
C MET A 1241 5.28 -70.85 -27.53
N ALA A 1242 4.29 -71.43 -28.23
CA ALA A 1242 2.89 -71.03 -28.11
C ALA A 1242 2.10 -71.64 -26.93
N GLY A 1243 1.07 -70.90 -26.50
CA GLY A 1243 0.06 -71.28 -25.50
C GLY A 1243 -1.13 -70.31 -25.52
#